data_AF-A0A182Q9E7-F1
#
_entry.id   AF-A0A182Q9E7-F1
#
_cell.length_a   1.000
_cell.length_b   1.000
_cell.length_c   1.000
_cell.angle_alpha   90.00
_cell.angle_beta   90.00
_cell.angle_gamma   90.00
#
_symmetry.space_group_name_H-M   'P 1'
#
loop_
_entity.id
_entity.type
_entity.pdbx_description
1 polymer ?
#
loop_
_entity_poly.entity_id
_entity_poly.type
_entity_poly.pdbx_seq_one_letter_code
_entity_poly.pdbx_strand_id
1 'polypeptide(L)'
;LEEDRKELNEANPTKTTEESSLANSSTAQTQQTAELPQESEPVADAPDQVLEIEGTVQGEPDQEQLQSQNQQPVDLEQQPNIQQSAQDAIDAADLEQLAAIVLNGEGKQLIGRHSEQSEIQAFLDNVPAYMGKIRRVHLAAREGSLRDLQSALDRRKFATAKDEVSPHGATPLHVATIFGHAGIVRYLAGRFPETLSATDDDGRTPLHYAATLKDNGHFYNLLTHLGANPKVEDNLNHSAEYYLGHVQSQGILSHRQLLRDYGAKEELADEMLNDQVPDDLHSARRPLDDVDTLTTLERCFKIIHEPIDELVKSVGLPTNSVPGSATSLRVLITSYLARFLKRSVFDKVKKRQTRLDHNLFDVIWPAMKKATKEKRLDEDLNVGIVIPDYDVFVVFQEFLVPLIKDVHCMELTQPLMPHPAIQFFPRYAIHERVLEPGAAAHVDAAGATSNTNGNILRENPDSVQLNLDTSGKFITGCVIECARNLDEYEFPLNLGIAQLEQVERVVTARVLSMDFVRAIGETELGTYYSMNEILENPSEIRTILATSGLLIPLLDHTDPYQTAESIAINGRFWPYGRGVYVSVEGSLAVWVNVQDHLRLLCSTESKDPASIGAAYSKVGRAMNYLEDRIQFKHSYFLGYLLSRPSFLGTGLKFTLTLVLPHLRKERENLRHLCVVRGLHLVTDDGLPSVRMCNMRSLAQTEWQLFQDFSGAITNVVALEKELSMTNSLHIAATLLRIFRKKKHSLAAEGSAPQ
;
A
#
# COMPACT_ATOMS: atom_id res chain seq x y z
N LEU A 1 26.70 -10.64 40.34
CA LEU A 1 27.94 -11.18 40.91
C LEU A 1 27.72 -12.68 41.10
N GLU A 2 28.40 -13.43 40.22
CA GLU A 2 28.81 -14.86 40.31
C GLU A 2 27.70 -15.91 40.58
N GLU A 3 27.30 -16.72 39.60
CA GLU A 3 27.96 -17.91 39.01
C GLU A 3 27.63 -19.23 39.75
N ASP A 4 27.01 -20.13 38.97
CA ASP A 4 27.21 -21.57 38.86
C ASP A 4 27.31 -22.49 40.09
N ARG A 5 26.44 -23.53 40.13
CA ARG A 5 26.83 -24.92 39.78
C ARG A 5 25.69 -25.94 39.91
N LYS A 6 25.77 -26.93 39.01
CA LYS A 6 24.98 -28.16 38.85
C LYS A 6 25.25 -29.21 39.96
N GLU A 7 24.39 -30.25 39.93
CA GLU A 7 24.59 -31.70 40.16
C GLU A 7 23.59 -32.22 41.21
N LEU A 8 23.04 -33.45 41.23
CA LEU A 8 22.91 -34.65 40.38
C LEU A 8 22.10 -35.67 41.25
N ASN A 9 21.28 -36.55 40.64
CA ASN A 9 20.98 -37.94 41.07
C ASN A 9 20.33 -38.22 42.46
N GLU A 10 19.54 -39.28 42.72
CA GLU A 10 19.05 -40.47 42.02
C GLU A 10 17.99 -41.19 42.90
N ALA A 11 17.19 -42.06 42.27
CA ALA A 11 16.62 -43.32 42.78
C ALA A 11 15.37 -43.37 43.72
N ASN A 12 14.19 -43.69 43.12
CA ASN A 12 13.38 -44.95 43.19
C ASN A 12 13.21 -45.72 44.54
N PRO A 13 12.20 -46.63 44.77
CA PRO A 13 11.34 -47.36 43.81
C PRO A 13 9.88 -47.76 44.23
N THR A 14 9.18 -48.51 43.33
CA THR A 14 8.15 -49.58 43.53
C THR A 14 6.71 -49.18 43.95
N LYS A 15 5.58 -49.77 43.48
CA LYS A 15 5.29 -51.07 42.80
C LYS A 15 3.82 -51.13 42.27
N THR A 16 3.62 -51.75 41.09
CA THR A 16 2.52 -52.69 40.64
C THR A 16 1.03 -52.26 40.64
N THR A 17 0.16 -52.63 39.67
CA THR A 17 0.07 -53.82 38.79
C THR A 17 -0.92 -53.61 37.60
N GLU A 18 -0.58 -54.21 36.44
CA GLU A 18 -1.40 -54.95 35.43
C GLU A 18 -2.65 -54.30 34.75
N GLU A 19 -2.96 -54.48 33.46
CA GLU A 19 -2.89 -55.71 32.66
C GLU A 19 -3.08 -55.48 31.12
N SER A 20 -2.34 -56.26 30.31
CA SER A 20 -2.63 -56.78 28.95
C SER A 20 -2.78 -55.84 27.73
N SER A 21 -2.31 -56.13 26.50
CA SER A 21 -1.42 -57.17 25.96
C SER A 21 -1.14 -56.93 24.46
N LEU A 22 0.15 -57.02 24.07
CA LEU A 22 0.75 -57.65 22.87
C LEU A 22 0.38 -57.12 21.47
N ALA A 23 1.24 -56.51 20.63
CA ALA A 23 2.67 -56.62 20.31
C ALA A 23 3.12 -57.92 19.62
N ASN A 24 3.79 -57.75 18.46
CA ASN A 24 5.10 -58.32 18.05
C ASN A 24 5.36 -57.91 16.58
N SER A 25 6.46 -57.22 16.20
CA SER A 25 7.89 -57.64 16.14
C SER A 25 8.09 -58.79 15.12
N SER A 26 9.12 -58.91 14.27
CA SER A 26 10.48 -58.36 14.20
C SER A 26 11.20 -58.96 12.96
N THR A 27 12.14 -58.21 12.38
CA THR A 27 13.46 -58.58 11.80
C THR A 27 13.72 -59.80 10.88
N ALA A 28 14.51 -59.50 9.83
CA ALA A 28 15.71 -60.21 9.31
C ALA A 28 15.65 -61.17 8.09
N GLN A 29 16.34 -60.72 7.03
CA GLN A 29 17.35 -61.37 6.17
C GLN A 29 17.05 -62.61 5.25
N THR A 30 17.56 -62.45 4.01
CA THR A 30 18.34 -63.38 3.13
C THR A 30 17.72 -64.11 1.91
N GLN A 31 18.52 -64.09 0.81
CA GLN A 31 18.63 -64.94 -0.41
C GLN A 31 17.73 -64.59 -1.63
N GLN A 32 18.28 -64.11 -2.78
CA GLN A 32 18.92 -64.85 -3.92
C GLN A 32 17.97 -65.92 -4.51
N THR A 33 17.66 -66.05 -5.82
CA THR A 33 18.37 -65.88 -7.10
C THR A 33 17.35 -66.10 -8.25
N ALA A 34 17.50 -65.44 -9.41
CA ALA A 34 17.32 -66.04 -10.76
C ALA A 34 17.75 -65.04 -11.86
N GLU A 35 18.59 -65.52 -12.78
CA GLU A 35 19.31 -64.82 -13.86
C GLU A 35 18.64 -64.97 -15.25
N LEU A 36 18.77 -63.90 -16.07
CA LEU A 36 19.09 -63.75 -17.52
C LEU A 36 18.16 -64.32 -18.63
N PRO A 37 18.23 -63.84 -19.92
CA PRO A 37 19.19 -62.90 -20.58
C PRO A 37 18.54 -61.72 -21.37
N GLN A 38 19.18 -60.54 -21.45
CA GLN A 38 20.01 -59.98 -22.56
C GLN A 38 19.42 -60.01 -23.98
N GLU A 39 19.14 -58.82 -24.52
CA GLU A 39 19.43 -58.45 -25.92
C GLU A 39 19.93 -56.99 -25.99
N SER A 40 20.81 -56.78 -26.96
CA SER A 40 21.87 -55.78 -27.16
C SER A 40 21.46 -54.33 -27.47
N GLU A 41 22.25 -53.39 -26.93
CA GLU A 41 22.44 -52.03 -27.47
C GLU A 41 23.26 -52.05 -28.77
N PRO A 42 23.19 -50.94 -29.55
CA PRO A 42 24.38 -50.32 -30.09
C PRO A 42 24.63 -48.94 -29.45
N VAL A 43 25.91 -48.70 -29.20
CA VAL A 43 26.52 -47.55 -28.55
C VAL A 43 26.82 -46.43 -29.57
N ALA A 44 26.58 -45.20 -29.11
CA ALA A 44 27.19 -43.90 -29.40
C ALA A 44 27.47 -43.42 -30.84
N ASP A 45 26.94 -42.22 -31.13
CA ASP A 45 27.77 -41.15 -31.69
C ASP A 45 27.43 -39.82 -30.99
N ALA A 46 28.44 -38.98 -30.78
CA ALA A 46 28.42 -37.77 -29.94
C ALA A 46 27.55 -36.62 -30.51
N PRO A 47 27.07 -35.67 -29.68
CA PRO A 47 26.47 -34.44 -30.20
C PRO A 47 27.56 -33.42 -30.55
N ASP A 48 27.48 -32.89 -31.76
CA ASP A 48 28.23 -31.73 -32.23
C ASP A 48 27.89 -30.48 -31.41
N GLN A 49 28.94 -29.71 -31.11
CA GLN A 49 28.90 -28.44 -30.39
C GLN A 49 28.15 -27.38 -31.20
N VAL A 50 27.04 -26.88 -30.66
CA VAL A 50 26.36 -25.68 -31.14
C VAL A 50 26.97 -24.49 -30.40
N LEU A 51 27.48 -23.52 -31.16
CA LEU A 51 28.04 -22.26 -30.66
C LEU A 51 27.00 -21.49 -29.83
N GLU A 52 27.34 -21.26 -28.56
CA GLU A 52 26.61 -20.40 -27.63
C GLU A 52 26.77 -18.94 -28.03
N ILE A 53 25.66 -18.28 -28.35
CA ILE A 53 25.55 -16.82 -28.20
C ILE A 53 25.03 -16.63 -26.78
N GLU A 54 25.89 -16.12 -25.90
CA GLU A 54 25.67 -16.02 -24.46
C GLU A 54 24.34 -15.35 -24.09
N GLY A 55 23.68 -15.93 -23.10
CA GLY A 55 22.41 -15.46 -22.53
C GLY A 55 21.49 -16.59 -22.11
N THR A 56 21.99 -17.56 -21.34
CA THR A 56 21.16 -18.58 -20.69
C THR A 56 20.44 -17.99 -19.49
N VAL A 57 19.11 -18.01 -19.51
CA VAL A 57 18.26 -17.70 -18.36
C VAL A 57 17.95 -19.01 -17.64
N GLN A 58 18.61 -19.24 -16.51
CA GLN A 58 18.11 -20.13 -15.46
C GLN A 58 17.67 -19.29 -14.27
N GLY A 59 16.56 -19.69 -13.65
CA GLY A 59 15.90 -18.92 -12.61
C GLY A 59 16.66 -18.94 -11.29
N GLU A 60 16.97 -17.74 -10.78
CA GLU A 60 16.63 -17.19 -9.47
C GLU A 60 17.02 -15.69 -9.50
N PRO A 61 16.45 -14.81 -8.65
CA PRO A 61 16.77 -13.38 -8.70
C PRO A 61 18.07 -13.12 -7.95
N ASP A 62 19.19 -13.01 -8.67
CA ASP A 62 20.45 -12.58 -8.05
C ASP A 62 20.40 -11.09 -7.71
N GLN A 63 20.57 -10.83 -6.41
CA GLN A 63 20.86 -9.52 -5.83
C GLN A 63 22.31 -9.15 -6.16
N GLU A 64 22.52 -8.18 -7.06
CA GLU A 64 23.81 -7.49 -7.13
C GLU A 64 23.67 -5.98 -6.97
N GLN A 65 24.51 -5.45 -6.09
CA GLN A 65 24.59 -4.08 -5.64
C GLN A 65 25.04 -3.16 -6.78
N LEU A 66 24.18 -2.23 -7.19
CA LEU A 66 24.54 -1.16 -8.12
C LEU A 66 25.38 -0.11 -7.40
N GLN A 67 26.71 -0.24 -7.49
CA GLN A 67 27.60 0.89 -7.26
C GLN A 67 27.54 1.84 -8.46
N SER A 68 27.20 3.08 -8.17
CA SER A 68 27.10 4.19 -9.10
C SER A 68 28.49 4.58 -9.60
N GLN A 69 28.74 4.38 -10.90
CA GLN A 69 29.75 5.16 -11.61
C GLN A 69 29.06 5.93 -12.73
N ASN A 70 29.18 7.25 -12.62
CA ASN A 70 28.80 8.22 -13.65
C ASN A 70 29.33 7.79 -15.02
N GLN A 71 28.43 7.39 -15.91
CA GLN A 71 28.70 7.38 -17.35
C GLN A 71 27.86 8.48 -18.00
N GLN A 72 28.56 9.34 -18.73
CA GLN A 72 28.02 10.39 -19.58
C GLN A 72 27.04 9.79 -20.62
N PRO A 73 26.12 10.61 -21.17
CA PRO A 73 25.11 10.11 -22.10
C PRO A 73 25.82 9.53 -23.31
N VAL A 74 25.56 8.25 -23.59
CA VAL A 74 25.93 7.66 -24.88
C VAL A 74 24.94 8.21 -25.88
N ASP A 75 25.41 9.09 -26.78
CA ASP A 75 24.66 9.57 -27.93
C ASP A 75 24.16 8.37 -28.76
N LEU A 76 22.84 8.22 -28.82
CA LEU A 76 22.14 7.23 -29.66
C LEU A 76 21.87 7.76 -31.08
N GLU A 77 22.64 8.74 -31.55
CA GLU A 77 22.57 9.21 -32.93
C GLU A 77 23.52 8.41 -33.82
N GLN A 78 23.08 7.21 -34.23
CA GLN A 78 23.37 6.61 -35.54
C GLN A 78 22.72 5.22 -35.63
N GLN A 79 21.52 5.16 -36.20
CA GLN A 79 21.09 3.92 -36.86
C GLN A 79 22.03 3.70 -38.06
N PRO A 80 22.71 2.55 -38.19
CA PRO A 80 23.52 2.27 -39.36
C PRO A 80 22.60 2.23 -40.58
N ASN A 81 22.99 2.95 -41.63
CA ASN A 81 22.26 3.11 -42.88
C ASN A 81 21.85 1.74 -43.47
N ILE A 82 20.58 1.37 -43.31
CA ILE A 82 20.03 0.07 -43.73
C ILE A 82 19.78 0.11 -45.25
N GLN A 83 20.84 -0.06 -46.03
CA GLN A 83 20.70 -0.38 -47.45
C GLN A 83 21.90 -1.18 -47.99
N GLN A 84 22.42 -2.11 -47.18
CA GLN A 84 23.22 -3.22 -47.69
C GLN A 84 22.32 -4.42 -47.92
N SER A 85 22.47 -5.08 -49.07
CA SER A 85 21.65 -6.23 -49.46
C SER A 85 21.87 -7.36 -48.45
N ALA A 86 20.85 -8.18 -48.20
CA ALA A 86 21.00 -9.41 -47.42
C ALA A 86 22.12 -10.33 -47.94
N GLN A 87 22.57 -10.14 -49.20
CA GLN A 87 23.74 -10.82 -49.73
C GLN A 87 25.05 -10.25 -49.18
N ASP A 88 25.15 -8.93 -49.04
CA ASP A 88 26.35 -8.25 -48.55
C ASP A 88 26.64 -8.64 -47.10
N ALA A 89 25.61 -8.82 -46.28
CA ALA A 89 25.74 -9.30 -44.90
C ALA A 89 26.23 -10.76 -44.82
N ILE A 90 25.81 -11.61 -45.76
CA ILE A 90 26.29 -13.00 -45.87
C ILE A 90 27.75 -13.02 -46.32
N ASP A 91 28.08 -12.22 -47.33
CA ASP A 91 29.42 -12.13 -47.90
C ASP A 91 30.42 -11.51 -46.90
N ALA A 92 29.95 -10.58 -46.06
CA ALA A 92 30.71 -9.95 -44.98
C ALA A 92 30.81 -10.79 -43.70
N ALA A 93 30.16 -11.95 -43.63
CA ALA A 93 30.13 -12.81 -42.44
C ALA A 93 29.53 -12.16 -41.19
N ASP A 94 28.62 -11.19 -41.36
CA ASP A 94 28.10 -10.40 -40.24
C ASP A 94 26.84 -11.05 -39.65
N LEU A 95 27.04 -11.90 -38.64
CA LEU A 95 25.95 -12.58 -37.93
C LEU A 95 25.00 -11.61 -37.22
N GLU A 96 25.49 -10.46 -36.74
CA GLU A 96 24.65 -9.48 -36.06
C GLU A 96 23.69 -8.80 -37.03
N GLN A 97 24.18 -8.44 -38.21
CA GLN A 97 23.36 -7.87 -39.28
C GLN A 97 22.33 -8.89 -39.80
N LEU A 98 22.70 -10.17 -39.94
CA LEU A 98 21.77 -11.23 -40.31
C LEU A 98 20.70 -11.47 -39.23
N ALA A 99 21.08 -11.44 -37.96
CA ALA A 99 20.14 -11.50 -36.85
C ALA A 99 19.19 -10.29 -36.85
N ALA A 100 19.68 -9.09 -37.14
CA ALA A 100 18.86 -7.88 -37.25
C ALA A 100 17.83 -8.00 -38.38
N ILE A 101 18.20 -8.54 -39.54
CA ILE A 101 17.27 -8.82 -40.66
C ILE A 101 16.13 -9.74 -40.19
N VAL A 102 16.44 -10.82 -39.45
CA VAL A 102 15.41 -11.72 -38.91
C VAL A 102 14.52 -11.01 -37.88
N LEU A 103 15.11 -10.24 -36.96
CA LEU A 103 14.38 -9.52 -35.90
C LEU A 103 13.54 -8.36 -36.44
N ASN A 104 13.88 -7.78 -37.60
CA ASN A 104 13.08 -6.78 -38.29
C ASN A 104 11.93 -7.37 -39.12
N GLY A 105 11.75 -8.69 -39.11
CA GLY A 105 10.68 -9.38 -39.85
C GLY A 105 11.03 -9.71 -41.30
N GLU A 106 12.26 -9.42 -41.75
CA GLU A 106 12.73 -9.61 -43.12
C GLU A 106 13.41 -10.98 -43.35
N GLY A 107 13.31 -11.90 -42.39
CA GLY A 107 13.99 -13.21 -42.41
C GLY A 107 13.72 -14.07 -43.65
N LYS A 108 12.59 -13.87 -44.35
CA LYS A 108 12.33 -14.57 -45.63
C LYS A 108 13.40 -14.33 -46.68
N GLN A 109 14.05 -13.16 -46.68
CA GLN A 109 15.10 -12.84 -47.62
C GLN A 109 16.32 -13.76 -47.48
N LEU A 110 16.50 -14.37 -46.31
CA LEU A 110 17.61 -15.27 -45.98
C LEU A 110 17.32 -16.74 -46.28
N ILE A 111 16.04 -17.10 -46.50
CA ILE A 111 15.65 -18.49 -46.77
C ILE A 111 16.18 -18.93 -48.13
N GLY A 112 16.87 -20.06 -48.16
CA GLY A 112 17.43 -20.63 -49.40
C GLY A 112 18.73 -19.96 -49.87
N ARG A 113 19.32 -19.07 -49.06
CA ARG A 113 20.67 -18.55 -49.31
C ARG A 113 21.72 -19.48 -48.73
N HIS A 114 22.93 -19.40 -49.28
CA HIS A 114 24.05 -20.24 -48.89
C HIS A 114 25.29 -19.39 -48.57
N SER A 115 26.08 -19.86 -47.61
CA SER A 115 27.39 -19.29 -47.25
C SER A 115 28.46 -20.37 -47.20
N GLU A 116 29.68 -20.02 -47.60
CA GLU A 116 30.86 -20.91 -47.49
C GLU A 116 31.33 -21.04 -46.03
N GLN A 117 30.86 -20.19 -45.13
CA GLN A 117 31.18 -20.25 -43.71
C GLN A 117 30.19 -21.12 -42.94
N SER A 118 30.73 -22.08 -42.18
CA SER A 118 29.93 -23.04 -41.41
C SER A 118 29.01 -22.36 -40.38
N GLU A 119 29.44 -21.27 -39.75
CA GLU A 119 28.66 -20.55 -38.73
C GLU A 119 27.45 -19.82 -39.34
N ILE A 120 27.68 -19.10 -40.44
CA ILE A 120 26.61 -18.39 -41.17
C ILE A 120 25.63 -19.39 -41.79
N GLN A 121 26.12 -20.49 -42.36
CA GLN A 121 25.25 -21.54 -42.90
C GLN A 121 24.38 -22.17 -41.81
N ALA A 122 24.95 -22.49 -40.64
CA ALA A 122 24.19 -23.00 -39.50
C ALA A 122 23.14 -21.99 -39.00
N PHE A 123 23.43 -20.69 -39.04
CA PHE A 123 22.44 -19.65 -38.75
C PHE A 123 21.31 -19.66 -39.79
N LEU A 124 21.64 -19.63 -41.08
CA LEU A 124 20.67 -19.63 -42.20
C LEU A 124 19.73 -20.84 -42.14
N ASP A 125 20.26 -22.02 -41.82
CA ASP A 125 19.47 -23.25 -41.65
C ASP A 125 18.47 -23.16 -40.49
N ASN A 126 18.79 -22.38 -39.45
CA ASN A 126 17.94 -22.16 -38.27
C ASN A 126 16.97 -20.97 -38.41
N VAL A 127 17.11 -20.11 -39.43
CA VAL A 127 16.24 -18.94 -39.66
C VAL A 127 14.74 -19.31 -39.64
N PRO A 128 14.27 -20.39 -40.30
CA PRO A 128 12.86 -20.78 -40.24
C PRO A 128 12.37 -21.08 -38.82
N ALA A 129 13.22 -21.67 -37.97
CA ALA A 129 12.87 -21.96 -36.58
C ALA A 129 12.77 -20.68 -35.74
N TYR A 130 13.67 -19.71 -35.95
CA TYR A 130 13.59 -18.40 -35.30
C TYR A 130 12.33 -17.63 -35.71
N MET A 131 12.03 -17.57 -37.00
CA MET A 131 10.78 -16.96 -37.50
C MET A 131 9.55 -17.66 -36.92
N GLY A 132 9.55 -18.98 -36.85
CA GLY A 132 8.46 -19.75 -36.23
C GLY A 132 8.26 -19.43 -34.74
N LYS A 133 9.34 -19.18 -33.99
CA LYS A 133 9.26 -18.74 -32.59
C LYS A 133 8.73 -17.32 -32.46
N ILE A 134 9.28 -16.37 -33.22
CA ILE A 134 8.83 -14.97 -33.24
C ILE A 134 7.33 -14.90 -33.56
N ARG A 135 6.89 -15.62 -34.60
CA ARG A 135 5.46 -15.73 -34.95
C ARG A 135 4.59 -16.22 -33.79
N ARG A 136 5.03 -17.24 -33.02
CA ARG A 136 4.28 -17.71 -31.85
C ARG A 136 4.15 -16.64 -30.77
N VAL A 137 5.16 -15.81 -30.56
CA VAL A 137 5.10 -14.68 -29.62
C VAL A 137 4.01 -13.69 -30.06
N HIS A 138 3.97 -13.33 -31.35
CA HIS A 138 2.92 -12.43 -31.89
C HIS A 138 1.51 -13.02 -31.81
N LEU A 139 1.36 -14.31 -32.13
CA LEU A 139 0.06 -14.99 -32.03
C LEU A 139 -0.42 -15.07 -30.58
N ALA A 140 0.45 -15.43 -29.64
CA ALA A 140 0.13 -15.45 -28.22
C ALA A 140 -0.24 -14.05 -27.69
N ALA A 141 0.47 -13.01 -28.15
CA ALA A 141 0.15 -11.61 -27.83
C ALA A 141 -1.21 -11.17 -28.39
N ARG A 142 -1.61 -11.67 -29.56
CA ARG A 142 -2.92 -11.42 -30.17
C ARG A 142 -4.06 -12.16 -29.48
N GLU A 143 -3.84 -13.43 -29.14
CA GLU A 143 -4.84 -14.32 -28.55
C GLU A 143 -4.99 -14.13 -27.03
N GLY A 144 -4.07 -13.44 -26.38
CA GLY A 144 -4.09 -13.19 -24.93
C GLY A 144 -3.54 -14.34 -24.09
N SER A 145 -2.84 -15.30 -24.71
CA SER A 145 -2.27 -16.46 -24.02
C SER A 145 -0.91 -16.12 -23.38
N LEU A 146 -0.93 -15.67 -22.12
CA LEU A 146 0.30 -15.38 -21.37
C LEU A 146 1.21 -16.61 -21.23
N ARG A 147 0.63 -17.81 -21.07
CA ARG A 147 1.39 -19.07 -20.96
C ARG A 147 2.15 -19.37 -22.25
N ASP A 148 1.49 -19.26 -23.40
CA ASP A 148 2.13 -19.57 -24.68
C ASP A 148 3.19 -18.53 -25.02
N LEU A 149 2.93 -17.25 -24.70
CA LEU A 149 3.88 -16.16 -24.82
C LEU A 149 5.16 -16.44 -24.00
N GLN A 150 5.02 -16.81 -22.72
CA GLN A 150 6.12 -17.17 -21.83
C GLN A 150 6.92 -18.36 -22.36
N SER A 151 6.25 -19.37 -22.94
CA SER A 151 6.92 -20.54 -23.50
C SER A 151 7.70 -20.24 -24.79
N ALA A 152 7.27 -19.24 -25.56
CA ALA A 152 7.89 -18.86 -26.83
C ALA A 152 9.00 -17.80 -26.66
N LEU A 153 8.98 -17.03 -25.59
CA LEU A 153 10.00 -16.03 -25.22
C LEU A 153 11.17 -16.67 -24.46
N ASP A 154 11.93 -17.52 -25.13
CA ASP A 154 13.17 -18.11 -24.60
C ASP A 154 14.39 -17.18 -24.75
N ARG A 155 14.31 -16.15 -25.61
CA ARG A 155 15.37 -15.17 -25.84
C ARG A 155 14.85 -13.73 -25.71
N ARG A 156 15.63 -12.88 -25.03
CA ARG A 156 15.31 -11.45 -24.80
C ARG A 156 15.00 -10.69 -26.09
N LYS A 157 15.78 -10.91 -27.17
CA LYS A 157 15.61 -10.22 -28.46
C LYS A 157 14.28 -10.53 -29.17
N PHE A 158 13.59 -11.62 -28.83
CA PHE A 158 12.27 -11.92 -29.41
C PHE A 158 11.15 -11.02 -28.89
N ALA A 159 11.34 -10.35 -27.75
CA ALA A 159 10.35 -9.44 -27.20
C ALA A 159 10.15 -8.17 -28.04
N THR A 160 11.16 -7.75 -28.80
CA THR A 160 11.13 -6.57 -29.70
C THR A 160 11.06 -6.95 -31.17
N ALA A 161 11.09 -8.24 -31.50
CA ALA A 161 11.13 -8.72 -32.88
C ALA A 161 9.82 -8.46 -33.63
N LYS A 162 9.92 -8.04 -34.89
CA LYS A 162 8.80 -7.85 -35.81
C LYS A 162 8.49 -9.14 -36.56
N ASP A 163 7.24 -9.33 -36.97
CA ASP A 163 6.81 -10.44 -37.84
C ASP A 163 5.78 -9.94 -38.83
N GLU A 164 5.74 -10.56 -40.01
CA GLU A 164 4.79 -10.22 -41.06
C GLU A 164 3.31 -10.46 -40.70
N VAL A 165 3.00 -11.26 -39.67
CA VAL A 165 1.61 -11.38 -39.17
C VAL A 165 1.11 -10.11 -38.50
N SER A 166 2.04 -9.22 -38.13
CA SER A 166 1.76 -7.95 -37.48
C SER A 166 2.00 -6.82 -38.48
N PRO A 167 0.94 -6.17 -39.00
CA PRO A 167 1.07 -5.07 -39.96
C PRO A 167 1.88 -3.91 -39.39
N HIS A 168 2.42 -3.08 -40.29
CA HIS A 168 3.22 -1.88 -39.97
C HIS A 168 4.48 -2.19 -39.14
N GLY A 169 4.98 -3.42 -39.17
CA GLY A 169 6.17 -3.80 -38.38
C GLY A 169 5.94 -3.69 -36.88
N ALA A 170 4.70 -3.83 -36.42
CA ALA A 170 4.35 -3.75 -35.01
C ALA A 170 5.02 -4.87 -34.20
N THR A 171 5.53 -4.53 -33.01
CA THR A 171 6.13 -5.48 -32.05
C THR A 171 5.07 -6.22 -31.23
N PRO A 172 5.41 -7.31 -30.51
CA PRO A 172 4.45 -8.03 -29.66
C PRO A 172 3.74 -7.15 -28.63
N LEU A 173 4.41 -6.09 -28.13
CA LEU A 173 3.79 -5.16 -27.18
C LEU A 173 2.72 -4.27 -27.83
N HIS A 174 2.91 -3.86 -29.09
CA HIS A 174 1.87 -3.17 -29.86
C HIS A 174 0.64 -4.06 -30.06
N VAL A 175 0.87 -5.33 -30.44
CA VAL A 175 -0.21 -6.32 -30.64
C VAL A 175 -1.02 -6.50 -29.35
N ALA A 176 -0.34 -6.78 -28.24
CA ALA A 176 -1.00 -6.96 -26.94
C ALA A 176 -1.81 -5.72 -26.51
N THR A 177 -1.34 -4.52 -26.87
CA THR A 177 -2.03 -3.26 -26.57
C THR A 177 -3.31 -3.11 -27.39
N ILE A 178 -3.27 -3.33 -28.72
CA ILE A 178 -4.46 -3.22 -29.60
C ILE A 178 -5.57 -4.19 -29.18
N PHE A 179 -5.18 -5.41 -28.79
CA PHE A 179 -6.10 -6.47 -28.39
C PHE A 179 -6.40 -6.47 -26.88
N GLY A 180 -6.04 -5.41 -26.15
CA GLY A 180 -6.51 -5.22 -24.77
C GLY A 180 -6.00 -6.26 -23.76
N HIS A 181 -4.82 -6.84 -23.98
CA HIS A 181 -4.25 -7.90 -23.14
C HIS A 181 -3.29 -7.35 -22.07
N ALA A 182 -3.85 -6.71 -21.04
CA ALA A 182 -3.10 -6.05 -19.96
C ALA A 182 -2.08 -6.96 -19.27
N GLY A 183 -2.40 -8.25 -19.07
CA GLY A 183 -1.48 -9.23 -18.48
C GLY A 183 -0.21 -9.46 -19.31
N ILE A 184 -0.34 -9.48 -20.64
CA ILE A 184 0.79 -9.60 -21.56
C ILE A 184 1.58 -8.29 -21.61
N VAL A 185 0.91 -7.14 -21.64
CA VAL A 185 1.55 -5.81 -21.57
C VAL A 185 2.43 -5.70 -20.32
N ARG A 186 1.89 -6.04 -19.15
CA ARG A 186 2.64 -6.03 -17.86
C ARG A 186 3.83 -6.98 -17.89
N TYR A 187 3.67 -8.19 -18.42
CA TYR A 187 4.75 -9.16 -18.51
C TYR A 187 5.88 -8.67 -19.43
N LEU A 188 5.55 -8.24 -20.65
CA LEU A 188 6.52 -7.77 -21.64
C LEU A 188 7.27 -6.53 -21.16
N ALA A 189 6.55 -5.48 -20.77
CA ALA A 189 7.17 -4.23 -20.32
C ALA A 189 7.90 -4.39 -18.97
N GLY A 190 7.40 -5.23 -18.08
CA GLY A 190 8.04 -5.49 -16.78
C GLY A 190 9.33 -6.30 -16.89
N ARG A 191 9.38 -7.30 -17.78
CA ARG A 191 10.56 -8.17 -17.96
C ARG A 191 11.54 -7.63 -19.00
N PHE A 192 11.05 -6.89 -20.00
CA PHE A 192 11.81 -6.37 -21.13
C PHE A 192 11.48 -4.87 -21.34
N PRO A 193 11.99 -3.96 -20.50
CA PRO A 193 11.66 -2.53 -20.56
C PRO A 193 11.95 -1.88 -21.91
N GLU A 194 12.91 -2.39 -22.68
CA GLU A 194 13.22 -1.93 -24.04
C GLU A 194 12.04 -2.01 -25.03
N THR A 195 11.04 -2.85 -24.73
CA THR A 195 9.82 -2.97 -25.54
C THR A 195 8.98 -1.69 -25.53
N LEU A 196 9.09 -0.87 -24.48
CA LEU A 196 8.34 0.39 -24.32
C LEU A 196 8.78 1.47 -25.32
N SER A 197 10.05 1.46 -25.72
CA SER A 197 10.65 2.41 -26.67
C SER A 197 10.71 1.87 -28.11
N ALA A 198 10.38 0.60 -28.32
CA ALA A 198 10.41 0.01 -29.66
C ALA A 198 9.32 0.60 -30.55
N THR A 199 9.65 0.91 -31.81
CA THR A 199 8.72 1.54 -32.75
C THR A 199 8.28 0.60 -33.86
N ASP A 200 7.07 0.84 -34.37
CA ASP A 200 6.59 0.30 -35.63
C ASP A 200 7.32 0.94 -36.83
N ASP A 201 6.89 0.66 -38.06
CA ASP A 201 7.49 1.21 -39.29
C ASP A 201 7.18 2.69 -39.51
N ASP A 202 6.15 3.22 -38.85
CA ASP A 202 5.75 4.63 -38.85
C ASP A 202 6.38 5.44 -37.69
N GLY A 203 7.29 4.84 -36.92
CA GLY A 203 7.94 5.49 -35.78
C GLY A 203 7.07 5.56 -34.51
N ARG A 204 5.92 4.90 -34.49
CA ARG A 204 4.99 4.90 -33.37
C ARG A 204 5.42 3.88 -32.32
N THR A 205 5.30 4.27 -31.05
CA THR A 205 5.49 3.39 -29.89
C THR A 205 4.18 2.72 -29.46
N PRO A 206 4.19 1.68 -28.60
CA PRO A 206 2.97 1.06 -28.08
C PRO A 206 2.03 2.05 -27.38
N LEU A 207 2.58 3.15 -26.83
CA LEU A 207 1.81 4.21 -26.19
C LEU A 207 0.95 5.00 -27.18
N HIS A 208 1.40 5.16 -28.44
CA HIS A 208 0.58 5.76 -29.50
C HIS A 208 -0.65 4.91 -29.82
N TYR A 209 -0.48 3.59 -29.84
CA TYR A 209 -1.58 2.65 -30.10
C TYR A 209 -2.58 2.69 -28.94
N ALA A 210 -2.08 2.69 -27.70
CA ALA A 210 -2.89 2.82 -26.49
C ALA A 210 -3.75 4.11 -26.48
N ALA A 211 -3.22 5.23 -26.99
CA ALA A 211 -3.95 6.49 -27.05
C ALA A 211 -5.21 6.45 -27.94
N THR A 212 -5.29 5.48 -28.87
CA THR A 212 -6.47 5.30 -29.75
C THR A 212 -7.57 4.43 -29.16
N LEU A 213 -7.30 3.76 -28.04
CA LEU A 213 -8.25 2.87 -27.38
C LEU A 213 -9.34 3.66 -26.66
N LYS A 214 -10.55 3.13 -26.68
CA LYS A 214 -11.70 3.70 -25.96
C LYS A 214 -11.80 3.11 -24.56
N ASP A 215 -10.72 3.13 -23.80
CA ASP A 215 -10.54 2.42 -22.51
C ASP A 215 -10.40 3.37 -21.30
N ASN A 216 -10.83 4.63 -21.41
CA ASN A 216 -10.55 5.70 -20.45
C ASN A 216 -9.05 5.98 -20.22
N GLY A 217 -8.19 5.66 -21.18
CA GLY A 217 -6.74 5.78 -21.05
C GLY A 217 -6.13 4.71 -20.15
N HIS A 218 -6.81 3.57 -19.93
CA HIS A 218 -6.30 2.46 -19.12
C HIS A 218 -4.92 1.98 -19.61
N PHE A 219 -4.78 1.56 -20.87
CA PHE A 219 -3.52 1.12 -21.45
C PHE A 219 -2.51 2.26 -21.58
N TYR A 220 -2.98 3.48 -21.85
CA TYR A 220 -2.12 4.66 -21.91
C TYR A 220 -1.44 4.91 -20.56
N ASN A 221 -2.24 4.91 -19.49
CA ASN A 221 -1.76 5.05 -18.12
C ASN A 221 -0.91 3.86 -17.72
N LEU A 222 -1.32 2.62 -18.03
CA LEU A 222 -0.55 1.42 -17.73
C LEU A 222 0.87 1.49 -18.31
N LEU A 223 0.99 1.79 -19.60
CA LEU A 223 2.29 1.93 -20.26
C LEU A 223 3.10 3.09 -19.68
N THR A 224 2.47 4.23 -19.39
CA THR A 224 3.13 5.38 -18.75
C THR A 224 3.67 5.02 -17.36
N HIS A 225 2.88 4.32 -16.52
CA HIS A 225 3.32 3.83 -15.21
C HIS A 225 4.44 2.79 -15.29
N LEU A 226 4.48 2.02 -16.39
CA LEU A 226 5.56 1.07 -16.66
C LEU A 226 6.83 1.75 -17.21
N GLY A 227 6.80 3.06 -17.50
CA GLY A 227 7.95 3.86 -17.91
C GLY A 227 7.95 4.26 -19.38
N ALA A 228 6.84 4.10 -20.12
CA ALA A 228 6.75 4.62 -21.48
C ALA A 228 6.85 6.16 -21.48
N ASN A 229 7.58 6.71 -22.45
CA ASN A 229 7.75 8.15 -22.59
C ASN A 229 6.63 8.73 -23.50
N PRO A 230 5.73 9.59 -22.98
CA PRO A 230 4.65 10.19 -23.78
C PRO A 230 5.12 11.24 -24.79
N LYS A 231 6.38 11.70 -24.70
CA LYS A 231 6.93 12.76 -25.55
C LYS A 231 7.59 12.26 -26.83
N VAL A 232 7.67 10.95 -27.05
CA VAL A 232 8.21 10.40 -28.30
C VAL A 232 7.23 10.73 -29.42
N GLU A 233 7.76 11.25 -30.54
CA GLU A 233 7.00 11.62 -31.73
C GLU A 233 7.15 10.56 -32.82
N ASP A 234 6.06 10.32 -33.55
CA ASP A 234 6.07 9.45 -34.73
C ASP A 234 6.65 10.14 -35.98
N ASN A 235 6.70 9.45 -37.12
CA ASN A 235 7.21 10.02 -38.38
C ASN A 235 6.38 11.20 -38.91
N LEU A 236 5.21 11.48 -38.32
CA LEU A 236 4.37 12.65 -38.62
C LEU A 236 4.60 13.80 -37.63
N ASN A 237 5.57 13.68 -36.71
CA ASN A 237 5.86 14.60 -35.62
C ASN A 237 4.69 14.76 -34.64
N HIS A 238 3.91 13.69 -34.41
CA HIS A 238 2.85 13.67 -33.41
C HIS A 238 3.26 12.79 -32.23
N SER A 239 3.09 13.30 -31.01
CA SER A 239 3.30 12.53 -29.79
C SER A 239 2.12 11.60 -29.50
N ALA A 240 2.30 10.60 -28.62
CA ALA A 240 1.20 9.74 -28.20
C ALA A 240 0.04 10.52 -27.56
N GLU A 241 0.33 11.63 -26.87
CA GLU A 241 -0.68 12.50 -26.26
C GLU A 241 -1.58 13.19 -27.30
N TYR A 242 -1.06 13.53 -28.49
CA TYR A 242 -1.85 14.10 -29.59
C TYR A 242 -3.02 13.18 -30.01
N TYR A 243 -2.85 11.87 -29.88
CA TYR A 243 -3.86 10.89 -30.26
C TYR A 243 -4.96 10.71 -29.20
N LEU A 244 -4.79 11.19 -27.96
CA LEU A 244 -5.80 11.11 -26.90
C LEU A 244 -7.00 12.01 -27.22
N GLY A 245 -8.15 11.42 -27.54
CA GLY A 245 -9.44 12.12 -27.59
C GLY A 245 -9.61 13.20 -28.68
N HIS A 246 -8.66 13.34 -29.61
CA HIS A 246 -8.72 14.35 -30.66
C HIS A 246 -9.56 13.88 -31.87
N VAL A 247 -10.59 14.64 -32.26
CA VAL A 247 -11.43 14.32 -33.43
C VAL A 247 -10.62 14.27 -34.74
N GLN A 248 -9.54 15.07 -34.82
CA GLN A 248 -8.66 15.13 -35.98
C GLN A 248 -7.69 13.94 -36.08
N SER A 249 -7.35 13.30 -34.95
CA SER A 249 -6.45 12.14 -34.93
C SER A 249 -7.14 10.85 -35.40
N GLN A 250 -8.48 10.78 -35.32
CA GLN A 250 -9.28 9.63 -35.77
C GLN A 250 -9.14 9.33 -37.27
N GLY A 251 -8.77 10.34 -38.08
CA GLY A 251 -8.48 10.17 -39.51
C GLY A 251 -7.02 9.76 -39.81
N ILE A 252 -6.14 9.82 -38.81
CA ILE A 252 -4.70 9.52 -38.93
C ILE A 252 -4.40 8.12 -38.39
N LEU A 253 -4.85 7.85 -37.15
CA LEU A 253 -4.69 6.57 -36.48
C LEU A 253 -5.95 6.31 -35.63
N SER A 254 -6.62 5.19 -35.88
CA SER A 254 -7.78 4.78 -35.09
C SER A 254 -7.71 3.31 -34.73
N HIS A 255 -8.26 2.95 -33.56
CA HIS A 255 -8.32 1.54 -33.13
C HIS A 255 -9.05 0.65 -34.13
N ARG A 256 -10.10 1.15 -34.79
CA ARG A 256 -10.82 0.42 -35.85
C ARG A 256 -9.93 0.14 -37.06
N GLN A 257 -9.16 1.12 -37.51
CA GLN A 257 -8.21 0.94 -38.61
C GLN A 257 -7.14 -0.09 -38.25
N LEU A 258 -6.56 0.03 -37.04
CA LEU A 258 -5.60 -0.95 -36.54
C LEU A 258 -6.20 -2.36 -36.53
N LEU A 259 -7.39 -2.56 -35.97
CA LEU A 259 -8.05 -3.89 -35.98
C LEU A 259 -8.31 -4.41 -37.39
N ARG A 260 -8.74 -3.55 -38.32
CA ARG A 260 -8.94 -3.91 -39.73
C ARG A 260 -7.65 -4.41 -40.37
N ASP A 261 -6.53 -3.73 -40.11
CA ASP A 261 -5.22 -4.10 -40.68
C ASP A 261 -4.76 -5.47 -40.16
N TYR A 262 -5.12 -5.84 -38.92
CA TYR A 262 -4.91 -7.18 -38.36
C TYR A 262 -5.94 -8.23 -38.84
N GLY A 263 -6.89 -7.86 -39.70
CA GLY A 263 -7.97 -8.72 -40.17
C GLY A 263 -9.02 -9.05 -39.11
N ALA A 264 -9.12 -8.24 -38.05
CA ALA A 264 -10.15 -8.35 -37.03
C ALA A 264 -11.39 -7.53 -37.40
N LYS A 265 -12.53 -7.85 -36.77
CA LYS A 265 -13.78 -7.10 -36.94
C LYS A 265 -13.64 -5.71 -36.31
N GLU A 266 -14.09 -4.66 -36.99
CA GLU A 266 -14.02 -3.28 -36.46
C GLU A 266 -14.93 -3.05 -35.27
N GLU A 267 -16.05 -3.78 -35.20
CA GLU A 267 -16.99 -3.71 -34.08
C GLU A 267 -16.34 -4.14 -32.77
N LEU A 268 -15.26 -4.92 -32.85
CA LEU A 268 -14.47 -5.35 -31.70
C LEU A 268 -13.91 -4.14 -30.92
N ALA A 269 -13.65 -3.01 -31.60
CA ALA A 269 -13.22 -1.76 -30.95
C ALA A 269 -14.23 -1.24 -29.91
N ASP A 270 -15.52 -1.47 -30.14
CA ASP A 270 -16.57 -1.09 -29.21
C ASP A 270 -16.88 -2.25 -28.25
N GLU A 271 -16.88 -3.50 -28.71
CA GLU A 271 -17.21 -4.67 -27.89
C GLU A 271 -16.22 -4.93 -26.74
N MET A 272 -14.92 -4.75 -26.97
CA MET A 272 -13.86 -5.08 -26.00
C MET A 272 -13.76 -4.12 -24.81
N LEU A 273 -14.24 -2.88 -24.97
CA LEU A 273 -13.96 -1.75 -24.06
C LEU A 273 -15.26 -0.98 -23.76
N ASN A 274 -16.28 -1.71 -23.31
CA ASN A 274 -17.61 -1.18 -23.01
C ASN A 274 -17.76 -0.70 -21.57
N ASP A 275 -18.31 0.50 -21.44
CA ASP A 275 -18.73 1.11 -20.18
C ASP A 275 -19.67 0.18 -19.39
N GLN A 276 -19.20 -0.32 -18.25
CA GLN A 276 -20.03 -1.08 -17.30
C GLN A 276 -20.84 -0.17 -16.38
N VAL A 277 -20.46 1.10 -16.33
CA VAL A 277 -21.15 2.17 -15.60
C VAL A 277 -21.47 3.28 -16.62
N PRO A 278 -22.66 3.89 -16.61
CA PRO A 278 -22.93 5.02 -17.50
C PRO A 278 -21.93 6.15 -17.27
N ASP A 279 -21.38 6.72 -18.34
CA ASP A 279 -20.38 7.81 -18.31
C ASP A 279 -19.12 7.46 -17.48
N ASP A 280 -18.72 6.18 -17.48
CA ASP A 280 -17.57 5.73 -16.71
C ASP A 280 -16.26 6.31 -17.25
N LEU A 281 -15.57 7.09 -16.43
CA LEU A 281 -14.22 7.60 -16.68
C LEU A 281 -13.16 6.91 -15.81
N HIS A 282 -13.56 6.00 -14.92
CA HIS A 282 -12.74 5.49 -13.81
C HIS A 282 -12.44 3.99 -13.89
N SER A 283 -13.29 3.19 -14.54
CA SER A 283 -13.01 1.78 -14.79
C SER A 283 -12.19 1.57 -16.07
N ALA A 284 -11.55 0.40 -16.16
CA ALA A 284 -10.81 -0.04 -17.35
C ALA A 284 -11.70 -0.34 -18.57
N ARG A 285 -13.02 -0.10 -18.49
CA ARG A 285 -14.05 -0.45 -19.50
C ARG A 285 -14.04 -1.91 -19.99
N ARG A 286 -13.25 -2.77 -19.36
CA ARG A 286 -13.27 -4.22 -19.55
C ARG A 286 -13.76 -4.89 -18.27
N PRO A 287 -14.62 -5.91 -18.35
CA PRO A 287 -14.96 -6.71 -17.19
C PRO A 287 -13.76 -7.57 -16.77
N LEU A 288 -13.58 -7.76 -15.47
CA LEU A 288 -12.74 -8.84 -14.96
C LEU A 288 -13.41 -10.18 -15.32
N ASP A 289 -12.79 -10.89 -16.25
CA ASP A 289 -13.22 -12.19 -16.79
C ASP A 289 -12.31 -13.35 -16.35
N ASP A 290 -11.20 -13.05 -15.68
CA ASP A 290 -10.27 -14.04 -15.15
C ASP A 290 -10.97 -14.98 -14.16
N VAL A 291 -11.08 -16.25 -14.57
CA VAL A 291 -11.83 -17.28 -13.85
C VAL A 291 -11.22 -17.54 -12.47
N ASP A 292 -9.89 -17.50 -12.36
CA ASP A 292 -9.18 -17.76 -11.11
C ASP A 292 -9.40 -16.64 -10.09
N THR A 293 -9.33 -15.38 -10.53
CA THR A 293 -9.61 -14.21 -9.69
C THR A 293 -11.07 -14.17 -9.27
N LEU A 294 -12.02 -14.39 -10.19
CA LEU A 294 -13.45 -14.44 -9.85
C LEU A 294 -13.78 -15.58 -8.87
N THR A 295 -13.16 -16.75 -9.05
CA THR A 295 -13.30 -17.88 -8.11
C THR A 295 -12.72 -17.52 -6.75
N THR A 296 -11.58 -16.82 -6.71
CA THR A 296 -10.97 -16.33 -5.48
C THR A 296 -11.87 -15.32 -4.77
N LEU A 297 -12.45 -14.37 -5.49
CA LEU A 297 -13.41 -13.41 -4.95
C LEU A 297 -14.65 -14.08 -4.35
N GLU A 298 -15.20 -15.11 -5.00
CA GLU A 298 -16.32 -15.90 -4.43
C GLU A 298 -15.90 -16.65 -3.15
N ARG A 299 -14.65 -17.14 -3.05
CA ARG A 299 -14.12 -17.70 -1.80
C ARG A 299 -13.99 -16.63 -0.71
N CYS A 300 -13.45 -15.46 -1.04
CA CYS A 300 -13.35 -14.32 -0.11
C CYS A 300 -14.73 -13.91 0.41
N PHE A 301 -15.73 -13.81 -0.47
CA PHE A 301 -17.10 -13.51 -0.08
C PHE A 301 -17.66 -14.52 0.92
N LYS A 302 -17.43 -15.83 0.69
CA LYS A 302 -17.84 -16.88 1.64
C LYS A 302 -17.16 -16.73 3.00
N ILE A 303 -15.86 -16.45 3.04
CA ILE A 303 -15.11 -16.24 4.28
C ILE A 303 -15.65 -15.02 5.05
N ILE A 304 -15.97 -13.93 4.34
CA ILE A 304 -16.53 -12.71 4.96
C ILE A 304 -17.87 -12.99 5.63
N HIS A 305 -18.69 -13.87 5.05
CA HIS A 305 -20.03 -14.22 5.53
C HIS A 305 -20.09 -15.53 6.33
N GLU A 306 -18.94 -16.14 6.65
CA GLU A 306 -18.88 -17.38 7.42
C GLU A 306 -19.40 -17.13 8.86
N PRO A 307 -20.27 -18.00 9.41
CA PRO A 307 -20.73 -17.87 10.78
C PRO A 307 -19.56 -17.83 11.77
N ILE A 308 -19.65 -16.97 12.79
CA ILE A 308 -18.59 -16.79 13.81
C ILE A 308 -18.19 -18.14 14.43
N ASP A 309 -19.16 -19.01 14.73
CA ASP A 309 -18.91 -20.33 15.33
C ASP A 309 -18.12 -21.29 14.43
N GLU A 310 -18.26 -21.17 13.10
CA GLU A 310 -17.52 -21.96 12.13
C GLU A 310 -16.12 -21.38 11.90
N LEU A 311 -16.00 -20.05 11.86
CA LEU A 311 -14.72 -19.34 11.74
C LEU A 311 -13.82 -19.60 12.96
N VAL A 312 -14.39 -19.68 14.17
CA VAL A 312 -13.66 -20.01 15.40
C VAL A 312 -13.15 -21.47 15.38
N LYS A 313 -13.93 -22.40 14.81
CA LYS A 313 -13.53 -23.81 14.64
C LYS A 313 -12.44 -23.98 13.57
N SER A 314 -12.55 -23.27 12.44
CA SER A 314 -11.59 -23.38 11.33
C SER A 314 -10.23 -22.78 11.65
N VAL A 315 -10.15 -21.81 12.58
CA VAL A 315 -8.89 -21.26 13.08
C VAL A 315 -8.35 -21.98 14.33
N GLY A 316 -9.01 -23.06 14.79
CA GLY A 316 -8.49 -23.92 15.86
C GLY A 316 -8.43 -23.24 17.24
N LEU A 317 -9.43 -22.42 17.58
CA LEU A 317 -9.48 -21.71 18.87
C LEU A 317 -10.21 -22.53 19.96
N PRO A 318 -9.76 -22.47 21.23
CA PRO A 318 -10.58 -22.86 22.37
C PRO A 318 -11.83 -21.97 22.45
N THR A 319 -12.98 -22.52 22.81
CA THR A 319 -14.29 -21.85 22.90
C THR A 319 -14.38 -20.68 23.91
N ASN A 320 -13.26 -20.34 24.57
CA ASN A 320 -13.13 -19.27 25.56
C ASN A 320 -12.10 -18.18 25.13
N SER A 321 -11.88 -17.99 23.82
CA SER A 321 -10.91 -17.01 23.34
C SER A 321 -11.28 -15.57 23.73
N VAL A 322 -10.36 -14.90 24.43
CA VAL A 322 -10.48 -13.54 24.95
C VAL A 322 -10.56 -12.50 23.81
N PRO A 323 -11.40 -11.45 23.90
CA PRO A 323 -11.37 -10.31 22.99
C PRO A 323 -9.98 -9.65 23.00
N GLY A 324 -9.22 -9.73 21.90
CA GLY A 324 -7.83 -9.19 21.82
C GLY A 324 -6.78 -10.11 21.17
N SER A 325 -7.11 -11.38 20.89
CA SER A 325 -6.29 -12.27 20.07
C SER A 325 -6.27 -11.82 18.59
N ALA A 326 -5.16 -12.03 17.89
CA ALA A 326 -5.03 -11.72 16.46
C ALA A 326 -6.10 -12.44 15.61
N THR A 327 -6.54 -13.64 16.04
CA THR A 327 -7.66 -14.36 15.43
C THR A 327 -9.03 -13.70 15.68
N SER A 328 -9.22 -13.05 16.84
CA SER A 328 -10.45 -12.32 17.18
C SER A 328 -10.58 -11.03 16.35
N LEU A 329 -9.46 -10.38 16.00
CA LEU A 329 -9.44 -9.21 15.13
C LEU A 329 -9.92 -9.55 13.71
N ARG A 330 -9.45 -10.66 13.13
CA ARG A 330 -9.91 -11.13 11.82
C ARG A 330 -11.42 -11.32 11.78
N VAL A 331 -11.99 -12.01 12.79
CA VAL A 331 -13.45 -12.24 12.89
C VAL A 331 -14.22 -10.91 12.97
N LEU A 332 -13.69 -9.96 13.75
CA LEU A 332 -14.30 -8.64 13.91
C LEU A 332 -14.29 -7.86 12.58
N ILE A 333 -13.16 -7.88 11.88
CA ILE A 333 -12.97 -7.22 10.58
C ILE A 333 -13.91 -7.85 9.53
N THR A 334 -13.91 -9.18 9.37
CA THR A 334 -14.75 -9.83 8.36
C THR A 334 -16.24 -9.63 8.64
N SER A 335 -16.66 -9.74 9.90
CA SER A 335 -18.03 -9.44 10.31
C SER A 335 -18.43 -7.98 10.04
N TYR A 336 -17.49 -7.05 10.24
CA TYR A 336 -17.70 -5.63 9.91
C TYR A 336 -17.88 -5.41 8.41
N LEU A 337 -17.02 -6.02 7.57
CA LEU A 337 -17.14 -5.94 6.11
C LEU A 337 -18.44 -6.56 5.58
N ALA A 338 -18.90 -7.66 6.18
CA ALA A 338 -20.14 -8.34 5.78
C ALA A 338 -21.39 -7.44 5.86
N ARG A 339 -21.39 -6.43 6.74
CA ARG A 339 -22.48 -5.44 6.85
C ARG A 339 -22.68 -4.63 5.56
N PHE A 340 -21.59 -4.37 4.83
CA PHE A 340 -21.55 -3.49 3.65
C PHE A 340 -21.42 -4.28 2.35
N LEU A 341 -20.63 -5.36 2.34
CA LEU A 341 -20.45 -6.22 1.17
C LEU A 341 -21.51 -7.31 1.10
N LYS A 342 -22.78 -6.91 0.90
CA LYS A 342 -23.91 -7.84 0.69
C LYS A 342 -23.82 -8.50 -0.68
N ARG A 343 -24.48 -9.65 -0.88
CA ARG A 343 -24.50 -10.37 -2.18
C ARG A 343 -24.89 -9.45 -3.35
N SER A 344 -25.90 -8.61 -3.16
CA SER A 344 -26.36 -7.64 -4.17
C SER A 344 -25.34 -6.56 -4.51
N VAL A 345 -24.43 -6.22 -3.60
CA VAL A 345 -23.31 -5.30 -3.84
C VAL A 345 -22.16 -6.06 -4.48
N PHE A 346 -21.78 -7.21 -3.90
CA PHE A 346 -20.69 -8.05 -4.38
C PHE A 346 -20.87 -8.47 -5.84
N ASP A 347 -22.05 -8.95 -6.24
CA ASP A 347 -22.32 -9.37 -7.62
C ASP A 347 -22.19 -8.21 -8.62
N LYS A 348 -22.42 -6.96 -8.19
CA LYS A 348 -22.21 -5.76 -9.02
C LYS A 348 -20.74 -5.39 -9.15
N VAL A 349 -19.99 -5.43 -8.05
CA VAL A 349 -18.63 -4.88 -8.01
C VAL A 349 -17.53 -5.90 -8.32
N LYS A 350 -17.78 -7.21 -8.16
CA LYS A 350 -16.75 -8.27 -8.30
C LYS A 350 -16.15 -8.38 -9.71
N LYS A 351 -16.85 -7.88 -10.73
CA LYS A 351 -16.39 -7.87 -12.13
C LYS A 351 -15.77 -6.54 -12.55
N ARG A 352 -15.72 -5.55 -11.65
CA ARG A 352 -15.19 -4.22 -11.96
C ARG A 352 -13.70 -4.16 -11.64
N GLN A 353 -13.03 -3.31 -12.41
CA GLN A 353 -11.59 -3.11 -12.35
C GLN A 353 -11.30 -1.63 -12.65
N THR A 354 -10.35 -1.03 -11.92
CA THR A 354 -9.92 0.36 -12.14
C THR A 354 -9.02 0.47 -13.36
N ARG A 355 -8.74 1.69 -13.82
CA ARG A 355 -7.76 1.94 -14.90
C ARG A 355 -6.32 1.51 -14.56
N LEU A 356 -6.03 1.11 -13.33
CA LEU A 356 -4.72 0.55 -12.94
C LEU A 356 -4.77 -0.97 -12.71
N ASP A 357 -5.85 -1.62 -13.13
CA ASP A 357 -6.16 -3.03 -12.94
C ASP A 357 -6.48 -3.46 -11.50
N HIS A 358 -6.68 -2.54 -10.56
CA HIS A 358 -7.11 -2.95 -9.23
C HIS A 358 -8.55 -3.42 -9.26
N ASN A 359 -8.77 -4.60 -8.69
CA ASN A 359 -10.08 -5.21 -8.55
C ASN A 359 -10.47 -5.29 -7.06
N LEU A 360 -11.64 -5.86 -6.77
CA LEU A 360 -12.13 -5.94 -5.39
C LEU A 360 -11.16 -6.68 -4.45
N PHE A 361 -10.39 -7.66 -4.93
CA PHE A 361 -9.45 -8.41 -4.12
C PHE A 361 -8.35 -7.50 -3.58
N ASP A 362 -7.81 -6.59 -4.41
CA ASP A 362 -6.76 -5.65 -4.03
C ASP A 362 -7.22 -4.68 -2.92
N VAL A 363 -8.54 -4.49 -2.76
CA VAL A 363 -9.13 -3.71 -1.68
C VAL A 363 -9.29 -4.52 -0.39
N ILE A 364 -9.75 -5.78 -0.48
CA ILE A 364 -10.19 -6.58 0.68
C ILE A 364 -9.19 -7.63 1.16
N TRP A 365 -8.11 -7.89 0.42
CA TRP A 365 -7.13 -8.92 0.77
C TRP A 365 -6.52 -8.76 2.16
N PRO A 366 -6.34 -7.54 2.77
CA PRO A 366 -5.78 -7.46 4.10
C PRO A 366 -6.64 -8.18 5.13
N ALA A 367 -7.97 -8.08 5.03
CA ALA A 367 -8.91 -8.82 5.88
C ALA A 367 -8.88 -10.35 5.65
N MET A 368 -8.40 -10.81 4.49
CA MET A 368 -8.43 -12.23 4.12
C MET A 368 -7.24 -13.01 4.70
N LYS A 369 -6.19 -12.31 5.14
CA LYS A 369 -4.98 -12.90 5.70
C LYS A 369 -5.29 -13.75 6.93
N LYS A 370 -4.42 -14.74 7.16
CA LYS A 370 -4.30 -15.36 8.49
C LYS A 370 -3.64 -14.33 9.41
N ALA A 371 -4.13 -14.25 10.64
CA ALA A 371 -3.66 -13.26 11.59
C ALA A 371 -2.12 -13.31 11.72
N THR A 372 -1.46 -12.19 11.44
CA THR A 372 0.00 -12.07 11.56
C THR A 372 0.38 -11.94 13.03
N LYS A 373 1.67 -12.16 13.34
CA LYS A 373 2.17 -11.89 14.70
C LYS A 373 2.20 -10.38 14.98
N GLU A 374 2.30 -9.54 13.95
CA GLU A 374 2.40 -8.09 14.05
C GLU A 374 1.01 -7.42 14.08
N LYS A 375 0.40 -7.37 15.27
CA LYS A 375 -0.93 -6.78 15.47
C LYS A 375 -1.03 -5.29 15.07
N ARG A 376 0.08 -4.56 15.07
CA ARG A 376 0.06 -3.10 14.83
C ARG A 376 -0.32 -2.72 13.40
N LEU A 377 -0.05 -3.57 12.41
CA LEU A 377 -0.43 -3.30 11.03
C LEU A 377 -1.95 -3.40 10.82
N ASP A 378 -2.58 -4.42 11.40
CA ASP A 378 -4.04 -4.59 11.35
C ASP A 378 -4.76 -3.40 12.02
N GLU A 379 -4.18 -2.86 13.09
CA GLU A 379 -4.68 -1.65 13.75
C GLU A 379 -4.51 -0.38 12.89
N ASP A 380 -3.40 -0.23 12.16
CA ASP A 380 -3.17 0.92 11.25
C ASP A 380 -4.15 0.90 10.07
N LEU A 381 -4.50 -0.28 9.57
CA LEU A 381 -5.53 -0.46 8.55
C LEU A 381 -6.95 -0.28 9.11
N ASN A 382 -7.16 -0.51 10.42
CA ASN A 382 -8.38 -0.32 11.23
C ASN A 382 -9.58 -1.21 10.82
N VAL A 383 -9.92 -1.24 9.54
CA VAL A 383 -11.09 -1.94 8.96
C VAL A 383 -10.68 -3.07 8.00
N GLY A 384 -9.39 -3.38 7.94
CA GLY A 384 -8.85 -4.49 7.14
C GLY A 384 -9.01 -4.32 5.63
N ILE A 385 -9.11 -3.09 5.14
CA ILE A 385 -9.10 -2.77 3.71
C ILE A 385 -8.04 -1.72 3.43
N VAL A 386 -7.55 -1.69 2.19
CA VAL A 386 -6.65 -0.67 1.67
C VAL A 386 -7.21 -0.12 0.36
N ILE A 387 -6.89 1.12 0.05
CA ILE A 387 -7.24 1.75 -1.22
C ILE A 387 -5.99 1.83 -2.09
N PRO A 388 -5.85 0.97 -3.11
CA PRO A 388 -4.64 0.90 -3.92
C PRO A 388 -4.51 2.00 -4.98
N ASP A 389 -5.60 2.63 -5.42
CA ASP A 389 -5.61 3.78 -6.36
C ASP A 389 -6.80 4.71 -6.08
N TYR A 390 -6.82 5.92 -6.65
CA TYR A 390 -7.94 6.84 -6.38
C TYR A 390 -9.25 6.47 -7.08
N ASP A 391 -9.20 5.76 -8.21
CA ASP A 391 -10.40 5.34 -8.96
C ASP A 391 -11.23 4.30 -8.19
N VAL A 392 -10.61 3.56 -7.27
CA VAL A 392 -11.28 2.64 -6.34
C VAL A 392 -12.47 3.29 -5.63
N PHE A 393 -12.38 4.57 -5.23
CA PHE A 393 -13.47 5.29 -4.56
C PHE A 393 -14.73 5.38 -5.42
N VAL A 394 -14.58 5.43 -6.73
CA VAL A 394 -15.70 5.53 -7.69
C VAL A 394 -16.13 4.13 -8.15
N VAL A 395 -15.18 3.29 -8.55
CA VAL A 395 -15.44 1.95 -9.11
C VAL A 395 -16.16 1.05 -8.11
N PHE A 396 -15.83 1.16 -6.83
CA PHE A 396 -16.39 0.34 -5.74
C PHE A 396 -17.32 1.13 -4.81
N GLN A 397 -17.89 2.26 -5.26
CA GLN A 397 -18.66 3.18 -4.42
C GLN A 397 -19.85 2.54 -3.68
N GLU A 398 -20.53 1.54 -4.26
CA GLU A 398 -21.66 0.86 -3.61
C GLU A 398 -21.23 0.09 -2.35
N PHE A 399 -19.96 -0.31 -2.28
CA PHE A 399 -19.35 -0.92 -1.10
C PHE A 399 -18.69 0.13 -0.21
N LEU A 400 -17.88 1.02 -0.79
CA LEU A 400 -17.02 1.93 -0.04
C LEU A 400 -17.77 3.11 0.58
N VAL A 401 -18.74 3.72 -0.10
CA VAL A 401 -19.44 4.90 0.44
C VAL A 401 -20.17 4.59 1.76
N PRO A 402 -20.95 3.50 1.88
CA PRO A 402 -21.55 3.12 3.17
C PRO A 402 -20.51 2.80 4.25
N LEU A 403 -19.41 2.13 3.88
CA LEU A 403 -18.34 1.77 4.81
C LEU A 403 -17.64 3.03 5.35
N ILE A 404 -17.24 3.95 4.46
CA ILE A 404 -16.58 5.22 4.82
C ILE A 404 -17.46 6.03 5.76
N LYS A 405 -18.78 6.11 5.49
CA LYS A 405 -19.72 6.78 6.41
C LYS A 405 -19.71 6.15 7.81
N ASP A 406 -19.80 4.82 7.92
CA ASP A 406 -19.81 4.14 9.24
C ASP A 406 -18.48 4.36 9.99
N VAL A 407 -17.33 4.27 9.29
CA VAL A 407 -15.99 4.48 9.87
C VAL A 407 -15.82 5.88 10.43
N HIS A 408 -16.46 6.88 9.83
CA HIS A 408 -16.44 8.27 10.29
C HIS A 408 -17.66 8.65 11.13
N CYS A 409 -18.40 7.68 11.67
CA CYS A 409 -19.58 7.90 12.52
C CYS A 409 -20.63 8.82 11.88
N MET A 410 -20.81 8.70 10.56
CA MET A 410 -21.81 9.43 9.80
C MET A 410 -23.06 8.58 9.60
N GLU A 411 -24.21 9.23 9.46
CA GLU A 411 -25.47 8.53 9.18
C GLU A 411 -25.46 7.96 7.75
N LEU A 412 -25.74 6.66 7.61
CA LEU A 412 -25.63 5.95 6.32
C LEU A 412 -26.56 6.51 5.24
N THR A 413 -27.74 6.98 5.64
CA THR A 413 -28.81 7.54 4.78
C THR A 413 -28.51 8.97 4.35
N GLN A 414 -27.73 9.72 5.12
CA GLN A 414 -27.42 11.12 4.83
C GLN A 414 -26.49 11.22 3.61
N PRO A 415 -26.72 12.13 2.66
CA PRO A 415 -25.78 12.36 1.57
C PRO A 415 -24.42 12.85 2.11
N LEU A 416 -23.33 12.55 1.38
CA LEU A 416 -22.03 13.13 1.71
C LEU A 416 -22.09 14.64 1.50
N MET A 417 -21.69 15.39 2.52
CA MET A 417 -21.55 16.83 2.44
C MET A 417 -20.15 17.18 1.93
N PRO A 418 -19.96 18.33 1.27
CA PRO A 418 -18.64 18.80 0.87
C PRO A 418 -17.69 18.84 2.07
N HIS A 419 -16.46 18.38 1.89
CA HIS A 419 -15.46 18.47 2.94
C HIS A 419 -15.04 19.95 3.10
N PRO A 420 -15.02 20.50 4.33
CA PRO A 420 -14.57 21.87 4.52
C PRO A 420 -13.08 22.02 4.16
N ALA A 421 -12.68 23.25 3.83
CA ALA A 421 -11.28 23.57 3.59
C ALA A 421 -10.44 23.37 4.87
N ILE A 422 -9.15 23.09 4.66
CA ILE A 422 -8.15 22.95 5.71
C ILE A 422 -8.19 24.14 6.69
N GLN A 423 -8.26 23.82 7.97
CA GLN A 423 -8.26 24.79 9.05
C GLN A 423 -7.76 24.16 10.37
N PHE A 424 -6.46 24.23 10.60
CA PHE A 424 -5.83 23.84 11.88
C PHE A 424 -6.04 24.84 13.02
N PHE A 425 -6.23 26.13 12.69
CA PHE A 425 -6.33 27.20 13.68
C PHE A 425 -7.61 28.01 13.49
N PRO A 426 -8.17 28.60 14.55
CA PRO A 426 -9.37 29.43 14.43
C PRO A 426 -9.08 30.64 13.55
N ARG A 427 -9.91 30.85 12.51
CA ARG A 427 -9.90 32.11 11.76
C ARG A 427 -10.50 33.18 12.65
N TYR A 428 -9.68 34.09 13.17
CA TYR A 428 -10.21 35.33 13.72
C TYR A 428 -10.87 36.09 12.58
N ALA A 429 -12.18 36.32 12.66
CA ALA A 429 -12.81 37.33 11.84
C ALA A 429 -12.17 38.66 12.24
N ILE A 430 -11.17 39.09 11.48
CA ILE A 430 -10.85 40.51 11.44
C ILE A 430 -12.13 41.11 10.86
N HIS A 431 -13.00 41.63 11.71
CA HIS A 431 -13.93 42.63 11.28
C HIS A 431 -13.06 43.74 10.72
N GLU A 432 -12.87 43.76 9.40
CA GLU A 432 -12.63 45.01 8.70
C GLU A 432 -13.78 45.92 9.13
N ARG A 433 -13.52 46.73 10.16
CA ARG A 433 -14.19 48.01 10.26
C ARG A 433 -13.78 48.72 8.99
N VAL A 434 -14.58 48.56 7.95
CA VAL A 434 -14.73 49.56 6.92
C VAL A 434 -15.05 50.83 7.71
N LEU A 435 -14.02 51.66 7.89
CA LEU A 435 -14.19 53.02 8.34
C LEU A 435 -14.94 53.72 7.22
N GLU A 436 -16.27 53.65 7.26
CA GLU A 436 -17.06 54.69 6.63
C GLU A 436 -16.66 56.02 7.29
N PRO A 437 -16.19 57.02 6.53
CA PRO A 437 -15.83 58.30 7.10
C PRO A 437 -17.12 59.02 7.47
N GLY A 438 -17.58 58.90 8.72
CA GLY A 438 -18.62 59.81 9.24
C GLY A 438 -19.59 59.36 10.33
N ALA A 439 -19.40 58.25 11.06
CA ALA A 439 -20.32 57.89 12.14
C ALA A 439 -19.65 57.95 13.52
N ALA A 440 -20.11 58.91 14.32
CA ALA A 440 -19.64 59.19 15.68
C ALA A 440 -19.84 58.01 16.64
N ALA A 441 -18.90 57.88 17.58
CA ALA A 441 -18.86 56.88 18.62
C ALA A 441 -20.09 56.93 19.54
N HIS A 442 -20.74 55.79 19.73
CA HIS A 442 -21.49 55.47 20.94
C HIS A 442 -20.90 54.20 21.55
N VAL A 443 -20.34 54.37 22.75
CA VAL A 443 -19.79 53.30 23.59
C VAL A 443 -20.91 52.93 24.57
N ASP A 444 -21.52 51.76 24.39
CA ASP A 444 -22.35 51.17 25.42
C ASP A 444 -21.66 49.94 26.00
N ALA A 445 -21.35 50.05 27.28
CA ALA A 445 -20.81 49.02 28.14
C ALA A 445 -21.98 48.28 28.82
N ALA A 446 -22.18 46.99 28.53
CA ALA A 446 -22.75 46.00 29.45
C ALA A 446 -22.95 44.65 28.72
N GLY A 447 -22.42 43.57 29.28
CA GLY A 447 -22.74 42.23 28.80
C GLY A 447 -21.73 41.15 29.16
N ALA A 448 -21.32 41.08 30.42
CA ALA A 448 -20.63 39.91 30.95
C ALA A 448 -21.65 38.77 31.16
N THR A 449 -21.44 37.63 30.51
CA THR A 449 -21.88 36.33 31.04
C THR A 449 -20.72 35.35 30.96
N SER A 450 -20.36 34.85 32.14
CA SER A 450 -19.33 33.84 32.36
C SER A 450 -19.77 32.49 31.81
N ASN A 451 -18.87 31.81 31.11
CA ASN A 451 -18.65 30.39 31.36
C ASN A 451 -17.17 30.06 31.13
N THR A 452 -16.50 29.81 32.24
CA THR A 452 -15.11 29.42 32.39
C THR A 452 -14.90 27.99 31.92
N ASN A 453 -14.11 27.81 30.86
CA ASN A 453 -13.24 26.66 30.62
C ASN A 453 -12.02 27.17 29.84
N GLY A 454 -10.88 27.30 30.54
CA GLY A 454 -9.50 27.39 30.00
C GLY A 454 -9.20 28.42 28.90
N ASN A 455 -8.41 29.45 29.24
CA ASN A 455 -7.83 30.44 28.34
C ASN A 455 -7.07 29.84 27.12
N ILE A 456 -7.74 29.48 26.02
CA ILE A 456 -7.05 28.97 24.81
C ILE A 456 -6.67 30.09 23.80
N LEU A 457 -7.25 31.29 23.85
CA LEU A 457 -7.18 32.18 22.66
C LEU A 457 -6.96 33.66 22.99
N ARG A 458 -5.76 34.07 23.43
CA ARG A 458 -5.47 35.51 23.50
C ARG A 458 -4.19 36.03 22.85
N GLU A 459 -3.18 35.22 22.51
CA GLU A 459 -1.89 35.83 22.10
C GLU A 459 -1.24 35.25 20.81
N ASN A 460 -1.63 34.07 20.30
CA ASN A 460 -1.15 33.56 19.00
C ASN A 460 -2.15 32.56 18.38
N PRO A 461 -2.71 32.78 17.16
CA PRO A 461 -3.61 31.83 16.50
C PRO A 461 -2.99 30.43 16.31
N ASP A 462 -1.68 30.37 16.09
CA ASP A 462 -0.98 29.15 15.63
C ASP A 462 -0.26 28.42 16.78
N SER A 463 -0.59 28.78 18.02
CA SER A 463 -0.01 28.20 19.25
C SER A 463 -1.10 27.92 20.28
N VAL A 464 -1.58 26.69 20.25
CA VAL A 464 -2.54 26.12 21.19
C VAL A 464 -1.79 25.58 22.40
N GLN A 465 -2.13 26.05 23.59
CA GLN A 465 -1.61 25.55 24.85
C GLN A 465 -2.72 24.75 25.56
N LEU A 466 -2.65 23.42 25.47
CA LEU A 466 -3.62 22.54 26.11
C LEU A 466 -2.94 21.31 26.71
N ASN A 467 -3.10 21.15 28.02
CA ASN A 467 -2.69 19.98 28.76
C ASN A 467 -3.93 19.24 29.29
N LEU A 468 -4.13 18.00 28.85
CA LEU A 468 -5.33 17.21 29.18
C LEU A 468 -5.25 16.49 30.54
N ASP A 469 -4.07 16.40 31.13
CA ASP A 469 -3.87 15.82 32.45
C ASP A 469 -2.74 16.50 33.21
N THR A 470 -3.07 17.64 33.83
CA THR A 470 -2.17 18.41 34.68
C THR A 470 -1.66 17.62 35.90
N SER A 471 -2.25 16.47 36.22
CA SER A 471 -1.78 15.61 37.30
C SER A 471 -0.65 14.65 36.88
N GLY A 472 -0.48 14.42 35.57
CA GLY A 472 0.51 13.48 35.02
C GLY A 472 0.29 12.02 35.40
N LYS A 473 -0.94 11.64 35.80
CA LYS A 473 -1.25 10.30 36.33
C LYS A 473 -1.87 9.36 35.32
N PHE A 474 -2.60 9.91 34.35
CA PHE A 474 -3.47 9.14 33.47
C PHE A 474 -2.98 9.11 32.04
N ILE A 475 -2.34 10.18 31.55
CA ILE A 475 -1.87 10.27 30.15
C ILE A 475 -0.35 10.05 30.14
N THR A 476 0.10 9.10 29.31
CA THR A 476 1.53 8.75 29.18
C THR A 476 2.13 9.18 27.85
N GLY A 477 1.32 9.64 26.90
CA GLY A 477 1.81 10.22 25.65
C GLY A 477 0.69 10.33 24.61
N CYS A 478 0.88 11.22 23.64
CA CYS A 478 0.03 11.37 22.47
C CYS A 478 0.89 11.37 21.21
N VAL A 479 0.40 10.73 20.15
CA VAL A 479 0.95 10.83 18.79
C VAL A 479 -0.14 11.38 17.89
N ILE A 480 0.19 12.42 17.14
CA ILE A 480 -0.69 13.05 16.15
C ILE A 480 -0.10 12.76 14.78
N GLU A 481 -0.86 12.08 13.93
CA GLU A 481 -0.50 11.75 12.56
C GLU A 481 -1.34 12.57 11.58
N CYS A 482 -0.69 13.18 10.58
CA CYS A 482 -1.34 13.79 9.43
C CYS A 482 -0.76 13.23 8.13
N ALA A 483 -1.60 12.68 7.25
CA ALA A 483 -1.17 12.10 5.99
C ALA A 483 -1.66 12.91 4.77
N ARG A 484 -0.85 12.94 3.70
CA ARG A 484 -1.16 13.59 2.42
C ARG A 484 -0.55 12.84 1.24
N ASN A 485 -1.17 13.00 0.07
CA ASN A 485 -0.63 12.55 -1.21
C ASN A 485 -0.52 13.73 -2.18
N LEU A 486 0.58 13.83 -2.93
CA LEU A 486 0.78 14.85 -3.96
C LEU A 486 -0.25 14.68 -5.09
N ASP A 487 -0.78 15.78 -5.63
CA ASP A 487 -1.85 15.73 -6.64
C ASP A 487 -1.41 15.14 -8.00
N GLU A 488 -0.16 15.40 -8.39
CA GLU A 488 0.45 14.99 -9.66
C GLU A 488 0.74 13.48 -9.76
N TYR A 489 0.64 12.73 -8.66
CA TYR A 489 1.06 11.33 -8.58
C TYR A 489 -0.05 10.44 -8.01
N GLU A 490 -0.13 9.20 -8.50
CA GLU A 490 -0.88 8.13 -7.84
C GLU A 490 -0.23 7.71 -6.53
N PHE A 491 -0.94 6.91 -5.71
CA PHE A 491 -0.36 6.38 -4.48
C PHE A 491 1.01 5.71 -4.71
N PRO A 492 1.94 5.76 -3.72
CA PRO A 492 3.27 5.15 -3.80
C PRO A 492 3.29 3.69 -4.28
N LEU A 493 2.22 2.93 -3.98
CA LEU A 493 2.00 1.55 -4.43
C LEU A 493 2.17 1.39 -5.96
N ASN A 494 1.73 2.40 -6.72
CA ASN A 494 1.61 2.35 -8.18
C ASN A 494 2.78 3.00 -8.91
N LEU A 495 3.72 3.60 -8.19
CA LEU A 495 4.75 4.44 -8.78
C LEU A 495 5.95 3.65 -9.32
N GLY A 496 6.49 4.14 -10.43
CA GLY A 496 7.81 3.77 -10.96
C GLY A 496 8.96 4.28 -10.08
N ILE A 497 10.16 3.73 -10.27
CA ILE A 497 11.40 4.16 -9.57
C ILE A 497 11.62 5.68 -9.73
N ALA A 498 11.59 6.19 -10.96
CA ALA A 498 11.79 7.62 -11.23
C ALA A 498 10.72 8.52 -10.58
N GLN A 499 9.47 8.05 -10.50
CA GLN A 499 8.39 8.79 -9.84
C GLN A 499 8.58 8.78 -8.32
N LEU A 500 8.96 7.65 -7.73
CA LEU A 500 9.26 7.55 -6.30
C LEU A 500 10.39 8.50 -5.90
N GLU A 501 11.49 8.53 -6.66
CA GLU A 501 12.62 9.46 -6.45
C GLU A 501 12.19 10.92 -6.57
N GLN A 502 11.30 11.21 -7.52
CA GLN A 502 10.81 12.57 -7.72
C GLN A 502 9.92 13.02 -6.56
N VAL A 503 9.01 12.17 -6.07
CA VAL A 503 8.21 12.46 -4.87
C VAL A 503 9.11 12.63 -3.65
N GLU A 504 10.08 11.74 -3.46
CA GLU A 504 11.05 11.82 -2.37
C GLU A 504 11.81 13.15 -2.40
N ARG A 505 12.31 13.55 -3.57
CA ARG A 505 12.99 14.83 -3.78
C ARG A 505 12.09 16.03 -3.48
N VAL A 506 10.84 16.00 -3.93
CA VAL A 506 9.88 17.10 -3.69
C VAL A 506 9.64 17.27 -2.20
N VAL A 507 9.37 16.18 -1.47
CA VAL A 507 9.10 16.23 -0.02
C VAL A 507 10.36 16.62 0.77
N THR A 508 11.49 15.94 0.53
CA THR A 508 12.77 16.19 1.24
C THR A 508 13.27 17.62 1.05
N ALA A 509 13.14 18.18 -0.16
CA ALA A 509 13.50 19.59 -0.42
C ALA A 509 12.71 20.60 0.42
N ARG A 510 11.51 20.23 0.93
CA ARG A 510 10.73 21.10 1.82
C ARG A 510 11.03 20.86 3.28
N VAL A 511 11.12 19.61 3.72
CA VAL A 511 11.35 19.30 5.14
C VAL A 511 12.81 19.55 5.58
N LEU A 512 13.78 19.42 4.67
CA LEU A 512 15.19 19.78 4.91
C LEU A 512 15.47 21.26 4.61
N SER A 513 14.58 22.15 5.05
CA SER A 513 14.74 23.60 4.86
C SER A 513 14.63 24.34 6.18
N MET A 514 15.38 25.45 6.29
CA MET A 514 15.29 26.32 7.47
C MET A 514 13.90 26.95 7.64
N ASP A 515 13.15 27.13 6.56
CA ASP A 515 11.79 27.65 6.66
C ASP A 515 10.84 26.63 7.28
N PHE A 516 10.98 25.34 6.98
CA PHE A 516 10.23 24.28 7.65
C PHE A 516 10.60 24.18 9.14
N VAL A 517 11.90 24.23 9.46
CA VAL A 517 12.40 24.23 10.83
C VAL A 517 11.80 25.39 11.63
N ARG A 518 11.79 26.61 11.08
CA ARG A 518 11.14 27.77 11.70
C ARG A 518 9.62 27.58 11.84
N ALA A 519 8.96 26.98 10.85
CA ALA A 519 7.52 26.72 10.91
C ALA A 519 7.16 25.76 12.05
N ILE A 520 7.92 24.68 12.25
CA ILE A 520 7.68 23.74 13.35
C ILE A 520 8.11 24.30 14.72
N GLY A 521 8.88 25.39 14.73
CA GLY A 521 9.32 26.10 15.94
C GLY A 521 10.66 25.58 16.49
N GLU A 522 11.47 24.95 15.65
CA GLU A 522 12.82 24.47 15.98
C GLU A 522 13.89 25.41 15.41
N THR A 523 15.16 25.17 15.73
CA THR A 523 16.28 26.05 15.35
C THR A 523 17.33 25.39 14.47
N GLU A 524 17.34 24.05 14.42
CA GLU A 524 18.34 23.27 13.70
C GLU A 524 17.66 22.33 12.70
N LEU A 525 18.39 21.97 11.65
CA LEU A 525 17.91 21.03 10.63
C LEU A 525 17.88 19.61 11.21
N GLY A 526 16.74 18.93 11.05
CA GLY A 526 16.67 17.50 11.29
C GLY A 526 17.44 16.69 10.23
N THR A 527 17.38 15.38 10.39
CA THR A 527 18.11 14.42 9.54
C THR A 527 17.14 13.56 8.76
N TYR A 528 17.46 13.28 7.50
CA TYR A 528 16.73 12.31 6.68
C TYR A 528 17.47 10.97 6.65
N TYR A 529 16.73 9.89 6.89
CA TYR A 529 17.23 8.52 6.87
C TYR A 529 16.49 7.72 5.81
N SER A 530 17.23 6.99 4.99
CA SER A 530 16.65 6.07 4.01
C SER A 530 15.98 4.88 4.69
N MET A 531 15.03 4.25 4.00
CA MET A 531 14.37 3.05 4.53
C MET A 531 15.36 1.89 4.77
N ASN A 532 16.46 1.82 4.02
CA ASN A 532 17.51 0.82 4.26
C ASN A 532 18.14 0.99 5.65
N GLU A 533 18.50 2.21 6.05
CA GLU A 533 19.04 2.49 7.40
C GLU A 533 18.05 2.16 8.52
N ILE A 534 16.75 2.26 8.26
CA ILE A 534 15.69 1.92 9.21
C ILE A 534 15.52 0.40 9.33
N LEU A 535 15.66 -0.32 8.21
CA LEU A 535 15.52 -1.78 8.15
C LEU A 535 16.79 -2.52 8.59
N GLU A 536 17.93 -1.84 8.71
CA GLU A 536 19.16 -2.41 9.28
C GLU A 536 18.93 -3.08 10.65
N ASN A 537 19.70 -4.12 10.94
CA ASN A 537 19.63 -4.85 12.20
C ASN A 537 21.04 -5.01 12.81
N PRO A 538 21.37 -4.28 13.89
CA PRO A 538 20.53 -3.31 14.60
C PRO A 538 20.41 -1.96 13.87
N SER A 539 19.27 -1.27 14.02
CA SER A 539 19.08 0.11 13.54
C SER A 539 18.88 1.07 14.71
N GLU A 540 19.78 2.05 14.83
CA GLU A 540 19.71 3.08 15.87
C GLU A 540 18.48 3.98 15.65
N ILE A 541 18.24 4.41 14.41
CA ILE A 541 17.12 5.29 14.07
C ILE A 541 15.77 4.60 14.31
N ARG A 542 15.66 3.30 13.97
CA ARG A 542 14.45 2.53 14.29
C ARG A 542 14.17 2.51 15.79
N THR A 543 15.21 2.39 16.60
CA THR A 543 15.09 2.43 18.07
C THR A 543 14.64 3.80 18.56
N ILE A 544 15.23 4.89 18.04
CA ILE A 544 14.85 6.27 18.37
C ILE A 544 13.38 6.54 18.05
N LEU A 545 12.93 6.15 16.85
CA LEU A 545 11.55 6.30 16.41
C LEU A 545 10.61 5.48 17.30
N ALA A 546 10.98 4.25 17.66
CA ALA A 546 10.17 3.39 18.53
C ALA A 546 10.01 3.98 19.93
N THR A 547 11.11 4.46 20.54
CA THR A 547 11.10 5.07 21.87
C THR A 547 10.28 6.36 21.91
N SER A 548 10.28 7.12 20.82
CA SER A 548 9.55 8.39 20.71
C SER A 548 8.10 8.23 20.25
N GLY A 549 7.65 6.99 19.97
CA GLY A 549 6.31 6.70 19.46
C GLY A 549 6.07 7.12 18.00
N LEU A 550 7.13 7.41 17.24
CA LEU A 550 7.11 7.90 15.86
C LEU A 550 7.35 6.79 14.82
N LEU A 551 7.63 5.56 15.27
CA LEU A 551 7.78 4.40 14.40
C LEU A 551 6.42 3.91 13.90
N ILE A 552 6.20 3.99 12.59
CA ILE A 552 5.05 3.34 11.93
C ILE A 552 5.18 1.81 11.98
N PRO A 553 4.09 1.05 11.84
CA PRO A 553 4.18 -0.41 11.76
C PRO A 553 5.04 -0.84 10.56
N LEU A 554 6.12 -1.56 10.84
CA LEU A 554 6.98 -2.16 9.83
C LEU A 554 6.99 -3.67 10.06
N LEU A 555 6.72 -4.43 9.01
CA LEU A 555 6.77 -5.88 9.05
C LEU A 555 8.21 -6.38 9.05
N ASP A 556 8.40 -7.62 9.46
CA ASP A 556 9.70 -8.27 9.46
C ASP A 556 10.16 -8.54 8.01
N HIS A 557 11.21 -7.83 7.59
CA HIS A 557 11.78 -7.97 6.24
C HIS A 557 12.64 -9.24 6.08
N THR A 558 12.87 -10.00 7.17
CA THR A 558 13.56 -11.30 7.11
C THR A 558 12.59 -12.46 6.90
N ASP A 559 11.29 -12.23 7.12
CA ASP A 559 10.22 -13.21 6.87
C ASP A 559 9.68 -13.01 5.43
N PRO A 560 9.77 -14.04 4.55
CA PRO A 560 9.33 -13.91 3.17
C PRO A 560 7.84 -13.56 2.99
N TYR A 561 6.97 -14.04 3.89
CA TYR A 561 5.52 -13.76 3.82
C TYR A 561 5.23 -12.31 4.19
N GLN A 562 5.88 -11.81 5.24
CA GLN A 562 5.78 -10.42 5.67
C GLN A 562 6.43 -9.43 4.70
N THR A 563 7.48 -9.88 4.01
CA THR A 563 8.10 -9.11 2.91
C THR A 563 7.15 -8.99 1.72
N ALA A 564 6.52 -10.11 1.31
CA ALA A 564 5.51 -10.08 0.25
C ALA A 564 4.31 -9.18 0.63
N GLU A 565 3.91 -9.19 1.91
CA GLU A 565 2.88 -8.29 2.42
C GLU A 565 3.30 -6.82 2.38
N SER A 566 4.54 -6.52 2.75
CA SER A 566 5.10 -5.15 2.65
C SER A 566 5.10 -4.65 1.21
N ILE A 567 5.46 -5.52 0.26
CA ILE A 567 5.42 -5.22 -1.18
C ILE A 567 3.99 -4.98 -1.65
N ALA A 568 3.04 -5.81 -1.24
CA ALA A 568 1.64 -5.65 -1.63
C ALA A 568 0.97 -4.38 -1.07
N ILE A 569 1.49 -3.84 0.04
CA ILE A 569 0.97 -2.61 0.67
C ILE A 569 1.69 -1.35 0.17
N ASN A 570 3.00 -1.44 -0.08
CA ASN A 570 3.84 -0.26 -0.35
C ASN A 570 4.32 -0.16 -1.80
N GLY A 571 4.19 -1.23 -2.59
CA GLY A 571 4.59 -1.28 -4.00
C GLY A 571 5.74 -2.25 -4.26
N ARG A 572 5.84 -2.67 -5.52
CA ARG A 572 6.85 -3.63 -6.03
C ARG A 572 8.31 -3.27 -5.74
N PHE A 573 8.59 -1.98 -5.56
CA PHE A 573 9.94 -1.46 -5.35
C PHE A 573 10.28 -1.26 -3.88
N TRP A 574 9.48 -1.77 -2.94
CA TRP A 574 9.82 -1.69 -1.52
C TRP A 574 11.21 -2.30 -1.26
N PRO A 575 12.15 -1.62 -0.56
CA PRO A 575 12.03 -0.34 0.16
C PRO A 575 12.58 0.90 -0.57
N TYR A 576 12.90 0.82 -1.87
CA TYR A 576 13.56 1.88 -2.64
C TYR A 576 12.81 3.22 -2.70
N GLY A 577 13.49 4.37 -2.55
CA GLY A 577 12.85 5.70 -2.64
C GLY A 577 11.90 6.02 -1.47
N ARG A 578 12.10 5.36 -0.33
CA ARG A 578 11.37 5.57 0.94
C ARG A 578 12.36 5.98 2.01
N GLY A 579 11.85 6.71 3.00
CA GLY A 579 12.64 7.12 4.15
C GLY A 579 11.83 7.94 5.14
N VAL A 580 12.54 8.52 6.10
CA VAL A 580 11.95 9.33 7.16
C VAL A 580 12.86 10.51 7.49
N TYR A 581 12.27 11.72 7.51
CA TYR A 581 12.88 12.88 8.14
C TYR A 581 12.57 12.86 9.64
N VAL A 582 13.56 13.13 10.49
CA VAL A 582 13.40 13.25 11.93
C VAL A 582 13.93 14.59 12.40
N SER A 583 13.07 15.34 13.09
CA SER A 583 13.40 16.61 13.76
C SER A 583 14.53 16.46 14.78
N VAL A 584 15.24 17.56 15.08
CA VAL A 584 16.37 17.54 16.03
C VAL A 584 15.90 17.21 17.44
N GLU A 585 14.72 17.69 17.82
CA GLU A 585 14.11 17.37 19.11
C GLU A 585 13.64 15.90 19.20
N GLY A 586 13.57 15.17 18.07
CA GLY A 586 13.07 13.80 18.02
C GLY A 586 11.57 13.66 18.31
N SER A 587 10.82 14.76 18.31
CA SER A 587 9.38 14.80 18.60
C SER A 587 8.50 14.80 17.34
N LEU A 588 9.08 15.04 16.16
CA LEU A 588 8.41 15.04 14.87
C LEU A 588 9.18 14.20 13.85
N ALA A 589 8.45 13.38 13.09
CA ALA A 589 8.95 12.59 11.97
C ALA A 589 8.06 12.76 10.73
N VAL A 590 8.63 12.73 9.52
CA VAL A 590 7.91 12.76 8.25
C VAL A 590 8.34 11.56 7.42
N TRP A 591 7.46 10.56 7.31
CA TRP A 591 7.68 9.38 6.48
C TRP A 591 7.30 9.68 5.04
N VAL A 592 8.12 9.19 4.12
CA VAL A 592 8.02 9.46 2.68
C VAL A 592 7.78 8.15 1.93
N ASN A 593 6.77 8.14 1.05
CA ASN A 593 6.43 7.01 0.17
C ASN A 593 6.08 5.70 0.88
N VAL A 594 5.52 5.75 2.10
CA VAL A 594 5.06 4.57 2.85
C VAL A 594 3.54 4.58 2.95
N GLN A 595 2.88 3.77 2.10
CA GLN A 595 1.43 3.76 1.80
C GLN A 595 0.89 5.08 1.21
N ASP A 596 1.18 6.21 1.85
CA ASP A 596 0.90 7.56 1.38
C ASP A 596 2.25 8.28 1.10
N HIS A 597 2.25 9.29 0.23
CA HIS A 597 3.47 10.04 -0.12
C HIS A 597 4.09 10.73 1.10
N LEU A 598 3.26 11.23 2.02
CA LEU A 598 3.68 11.92 3.22
C LEU A 598 2.85 11.47 4.41
N ARG A 599 3.50 10.96 5.46
CA ARG A 599 2.91 10.73 6.78
C ARG A 599 3.72 11.50 7.83
N LEU A 600 3.18 12.62 8.32
CA LEU A 600 3.78 13.42 9.38
C LEU A 600 3.27 12.94 10.73
N LEU A 601 4.18 12.54 11.62
CA LEU A 601 3.87 12.12 12.98
C LEU A 601 4.54 13.08 13.96
N CYS A 602 3.82 13.51 14.99
CA CYS A 602 4.34 14.31 16.08
C CYS A 602 3.92 13.69 17.41
N SER A 603 4.86 13.44 18.31
CA SER A 603 4.59 12.97 19.66
C SER A 603 4.68 14.11 20.67
N THR A 604 3.99 13.95 21.80
CA THR A 604 4.20 14.82 22.96
C THR A 604 5.55 14.53 23.61
N GLU A 605 6.16 15.56 24.18
CA GLU A 605 7.42 15.42 24.90
C GLU A 605 7.28 14.49 26.11
N SER A 606 8.31 13.70 26.38
CA SER A 606 8.34 12.78 27.52
C SER A 606 8.21 13.47 28.88
N LYS A 607 8.61 14.75 28.98
CA LYS A 607 8.50 15.57 30.20
C LYS A 607 7.09 16.11 30.43
N ASP A 608 6.30 16.28 29.38
CA ASP A 608 4.91 16.73 29.46
C ASP A 608 4.01 15.93 28.50
N PRO A 609 3.78 14.64 28.80
CA PRO A 609 3.11 13.71 27.90
C PRO A 609 1.65 14.09 27.58
N ALA A 610 1.04 14.94 28.41
CA ALA A 610 -0.34 15.39 28.28
C ALA A 610 -0.49 16.73 27.52
N SER A 611 0.61 17.35 27.08
CA SER A 611 0.64 18.63 26.34
C SER A 611 0.23 18.50 24.87
N ILE A 612 -1.00 18.06 24.63
CA ILE A 612 -1.51 17.79 23.28
C ILE A 612 -1.58 19.06 22.42
N GLY A 613 -1.82 20.23 23.03
CA GLY A 613 -1.92 21.49 22.30
C GLY A 613 -0.60 21.87 21.61
N ALA A 614 0.53 21.66 22.27
CA ALA A 614 1.85 21.95 21.71
C ALA A 614 2.15 21.05 20.50
N ALA A 615 1.91 19.74 20.63
CA ALA A 615 2.05 18.79 19.53
C ALA A 615 1.11 19.13 18.36
N TYR A 616 -0.16 19.42 18.64
CA TYR A 616 -1.14 19.79 17.61
C TYR A 616 -0.72 21.07 16.86
N SER A 617 -0.22 22.06 17.60
CA SER A 617 0.27 23.29 17.00
C SER A 617 1.49 23.06 16.11
N LYS A 618 2.40 22.18 16.52
CA LYS A 618 3.58 21.80 15.71
C LYS A 618 3.12 21.14 14.40
N VAL A 619 2.17 20.20 14.46
CA VAL A 619 1.56 19.57 13.27
C VAL A 619 0.87 20.61 12.38
N GLY A 620 0.02 21.47 12.95
CA GLY A 620 -0.73 22.45 12.17
C GLY A 620 0.16 23.45 11.44
N ARG A 621 1.22 23.94 12.08
CA ARG A 621 2.21 24.82 11.42
C ARG A 621 3.01 24.08 10.34
N ALA A 622 3.42 22.83 10.60
CA ALA A 622 4.10 22.00 9.61
C ALA A 622 3.24 21.79 8.37
N MET A 623 1.97 21.42 8.56
CA MET A 623 1.04 21.15 7.46
C MET A 623 0.67 22.42 6.69
N ASN A 624 0.41 23.55 7.36
CA ASN A 624 0.17 24.83 6.67
C ASN A 624 1.38 25.23 5.81
N TYR A 625 2.61 25.07 6.33
CA TYR A 625 3.83 25.34 5.55
C TYR A 625 3.94 24.48 4.29
N LEU A 626 3.57 23.19 4.40
CA LEU A 626 3.61 22.24 3.28
C LEU A 626 2.50 22.52 2.26
N GLU A 627 1.27 22.81 2.72
CA GLU A 627 0.11 23.13 1.88
C GLU A 627 0.35 24.35 0.99
N ASP A 628 1.06 25.37 1.51
CA ASP A 628 1.43 26.57 0.73
C ASP A 628 2.42 26.27 -0.41
N ARG A 629 3.06 25.09 -0.41
CA ARG A 629 4.23 24.77 -1.26
C ARG A 629 4.08 23.49 -2.07
N ILE A 630 3.13 22.63 -1.73
CA ILE A 630 2.85 21.34 -2.35
C ILE A 630 1.34 21.25 -2.56
N GLN A 631 0.93 20.95 -3.78
CA GLN A 631 -0.47 20.65 -4.07
C GLN A 631 -0.77 19.19 -3.70
N PHE A 632 -1.75 19.00 -2.82
CA PHE A 632 -2.15 17.67 -2.38
C PHE A 632 -3.47 17.21 -3.03
N LYS A 633 -3.58 15.90 -3.26
CA LYS A 633 -4.75 15.25 -3.85
C LYS A 633 -5.98 15.44 -2.97
N HIS A 634 -7.00 16.10 -3.52
CA HIS A 634 -8.21 16.43 -2.80
C HIS A 634 -9.48 16.10 -3.60
N SER A 635 -10.48 15.55 -2.92
CA SER A 635 -11.82 15.29 -3.43
C SER A 635 -12.82 16.23 -2.76
N TYR A 636 -13.76 16.77 -3.53
CA TYR A 636 -14.79 17.68 -3.03
C TYR A 636 -15.61 17.10 -1.85
N PHE A 637 -15.93 15.81 -1.89
CA PHE A 637 -16.70 15.14 -0.83
C PHE A 637 -15.83 14.42 0.20
N LEU A 638 -14.70 13.84 -0.23
CA LEU A 638 -13.86 12.98 0.62
C LEU A 638 -12.67 13.71 1.25
N GLY A 639 -12.45 14.99 0.95
CA GLY A 639 -11.29 15.73 1.42
C GLY A 639 -9.99 15.19 0.82
N TYR A 640 -8.91 15.20 1.59
CA TYR A 640 -7.65 14.60 1.16
C TYR A 640 -7.81 13.09 0.97
N LEU A 641 -7.40 12.60 -0.22
CA LEU A 641 -7.51 11.18 -0.58
C LEU A 641 -6.30 10.40 -0.05
N LEU A 642 -6.58 9.30 0.65
CA LEU A 642 -5.59 8.51 1.37
C LEU A 642 -5.83 7.02 1.15
N SER A 643 -4.76 6.24 1.22
CA SER A 643 -4.78 4.78 1.07
C SER A 643 -5.55 4.08 2.20
N ARG A 644 -5.68 4.75 3.36
CA ARG A 644 -6.41 4.29 4.56
C ARG A 644 -7.74 5.02 4.70
N PRO A 645 -8.89 4.34 4.55
CA PRO A 645 -10.21 4.99 4.61
C PRO A 645 -10.48 5.74 5.92
N SER A 646 -9.92 5.27 7.04
CA SER A 646 -10.12 5.88 8.37
C SER A 646 -9.45 7.25 8.54
N PHE A 647 -8.60 7.65 7.60
CA PHE A 647 -7.92 8.95 7.59
C PHE A 647 -8.55 9.96 6.62
N LEU A 648 -9.50 9.58 5.77
CA LEU A 648 -10.11 10.49 4.78
C LEU A 648 -10.63 11.78 5.41
N GLY A 649 -10.72 12.83 4.60
CA GLY A 649 -11.07 14.17 5.03
C GLY A 649 -9.83 14.95 5.40
N THR A 650 -9.66 15.21 6.69
CA THR A 650 -8.56 15.99 7.27
C THR A 650 -7.19 15.30 7.19
N GLY A 651 -7.16 13.98 6.99
CA GLY A 651 -5.93 13.18 7.10
C GLY A 651 -5.38 13.07 8.52
N LEU A 652 -6.12 13.50 9.55
CA LEU A 652 -5.62 13.69 10.91
C LEU A 652 -6.10 12.57 11.86
N LYS A 653 -5.15 11.92 12.54
CA LYS A 653 -5.40 11.00 13.65
C LYS A 653 -4.64 11.38 14.91
N PHE A 654 -5.37 11.35 16.01
CA PHE A 654 -4.84 11.42 17.35
C PHE A 654 -4.80 10.02 17.93
N THR A 655 -3.68 9.62 18.49
CA THR A 655 -3.53 8.37 19.25
C THR A 655 -3.01 8.72 20.63
N LEU A 656 -3.87 8.62 21.64
CA LEU A 656 -3.52 8.90 23.02
C LEU A 656 -3.29 7.60 23.78
N THR A 657 -2.21 7.52 24.55
CA THR A 657 -1.92 6.39 25.45
C THR A 657 -2.27 6.78 26.87
N LEU A 658 -3.15 6.01 27.50
CA LEU A 658 -3.69 6.28 28.84
C LEU A 658 -3.51 5.09 29.78
N VAL A 659 -3.39 5.37 31.08
CA VAL A 659 -3.48 4.40 32.17
C VAL A 659 -4.74 4.69 32.97
N LEU A 660 -5.74 3.80 32.86
CA LEU A 660 -7.07 3.97 33.46
C LEU A 660 -7.37 2.81 34.43
N PRO A 661 -6.83 2.82 35.66
CA PRO A 661 -6.90 1.68 36.57
C PRO A 661 -8.32 1.29 37.01
N HIS A 662 -9.29 2.21 36.97
CA HIS A 662 -10.67 1.94 37.36
C HIS A 662 -11.55 1.61 36.16
N LEU A 663 -11.58 2.46 35.14
CA LEU A 663 -12.43 2.26 33.96
C LEU A 663 -12.07 0.98 33.20
N ARG A 664 -10.79 0.56 33.20
CA ARG A 664 -10.37 -0.68 32.54
C ARG A 664 -10.94 -1.94 33.20
N LYS A 665 -11.42 -1.87 34.45
CA LYS A 665 -12.06 -3.01 35.12
C LYS A 665 -13.38 -3.40 34.44
N GLU A 666 -14.05 -2.44 33.80
CA GLU A 666 -15.30 -2.65 33.05
C GLU A 666 -15.06 -2.39 31.55
N ARG A 667 -14.35 -3.32 30.90
CA ARG A 667 -13.86 -3.16 29.52
C ARG A 667 -14.97 -2.87 28.51
N GLU A 668 -16.12 -3.53 28.65
CA GLU A 668 -17.27 -3.38 27.75
C GLU A 668 -17.90 -1.99 27.89
N ASN A 669 -18.04 -1.49 29.13
CA ASN A 669 -18.55 -0.16 29.40
C ASN A 669 -17.58 0.92 28.91
N LEU A 670 -16.27 0.72 29.10
CA LEU A 670 -15.25 1.62 28.55
C LEU A 670 -15.29 1.64 27.02
N ARG A 671 -15.44 0.49 26.37
CA ARG A 671 -15.58 0.39 24.91
C ARG A 671 -16.82 1.12 24.42
N HIS A 672 -17.96 0.91 25.09
CA HIS A 672 -19.20 1.61 24.75
C HIS A 672 -19.08 3.13 24.92
N LEU A 673 -18.48 3.58 26.03
CA LEU A 673 -18.19 4.99 26.28
C LEU A 673 -17.34 5.59 25.15
N CYS A 674 -16.28 4.89 24.71
CA CYS A 674 -15.44 5.33 23.62
C CYS A 674 -16.25 5.49 22.32
N VAL A 675 -17.02 4.48 21.92
CA VAL A 675 -17.85 4.50 20.70
C VAL A 675 -18.85 5.67 20.72
N VAL A 676 -19.56 5.87 21.84
CA VAL A 676 -20.53 6.98 21.99
C VAL A 676 -19.87 8.36 21.88
N ARG A 677 -18.58 8.46 22.20
CA ARG A 677 -17.79 9.69 22.11
C ARG A 677 -16.98 9.78 20.80
N GLY A 678 -17.20 8.88 19.84
CA GLY A 678 -16.47 8.88 18.57
C GLY A 678 -14.99 8.49 18.70
N LEU A 679 -14.67 7.68 19.72
CA LEU A 679 -13.33 7.18 20.00
C LEU A 679 -13.24 5.67 19.71
N HIS A 680 -12.15 5.27 19.08
CA HIS A 680 -11.74 3.89 18.90
C HIS A 680 -10.80 3.49 20.04
N LEU A 681 -11.13 2.41 20.74
CA LEU A 681 -10.36 1.87 21.85
C LEU A 681 -9.51 0.69 21.37
N VAL A 682 -8.20 0.80 21.52
CA VAL A 682 -7.24 -0.28 21.27
C VAL A 682 -6.64 -0.73 22.60
N THR A 683 -6.72 -2.03 22.87
CA THR A 683 -6.21 -2.63 24.11
C THR A 683 -5.22 -3.73 23.79
N ASP A 684 -4.08 -3.75 24.49
CA ASP A 684 -3.15 -4.87 24.45
C ASP A 684 -3.30 -5.72 25.73
N ASP A 685 -3.35 -7.03 25.53
CA ASP A 685 -3.52 -8.01 26.59
C ASP A 685 -2.18 -8.20 27.31
N GLY A 686 -2.01 -7.51 28.43
CA GLY A 686 -0.82 -7.61 29.29
C GLY A 686 -0.25 -6.26 29.73
N LEU A 687 -0.53 -5.19 28.98
CA LEU A 687 -0.11 -3.84 29.35
C LEU A 687 -1.17 -3.16 30.23
N PRO A 688 -0.79 -2.33 31.20
CA PRO A 688 -1.75 -1.54 31.99
C PRO A 688 -2.39 -0.40 31.19
N SER A 689 -1.74 0.03 30.10
CA SER A 689 -2.17 1.14 29.26
C SER A 689 -3.18 0.72 28.20
N VAL A 690 -3.99 1.68 27.77
CA VAL A 690 -4.93 1.59 26.64
C VAL A 690 -4.63 2.71 25.65
N ARG A 691 -4.95 2.50 24.38
CA ARG A 691 -4.88 3.56 23.35
C ARG A 691 -6.27 3.98 22.92
N MET A 692 -6.46 5.28 22.76
CA MET A 692 -7.70 5.87 22.26
C MET A 692 -7.42 6.76 21.06
N CYS A 693 -8.17 6.55 19.99
CA CYS A 693 -8.02 7.30 18.74
C CYS A 693 -9.35 7.93 18.30
N ASN A 694 -9.33 9.07 17.61
CA ASN A 694 -10.57 9.59 16.99
C ASN A 694 -11.05 8.64 15.89
N MET A 695 -12.36 8.42 15.76
CA MET A 695 -12.95 7.71 14.61
C MET A 695 -13.17 8.65 13.43
N ARG A 696 -13.79 9.80 13.69
CA ARG A 696 -14.14 10.79 12.68
C ARG A 696 -12.93 11.61 12.24
N SER A 697 -12.76 11.79 10.95
CA SER A 697 -11.79 12.72 10.32
C SER A 697 -12.35 13.40 9.06
N LEU A 698 -13.54 12.96 8.61
CA LEU A 698 -14.25 13.43 7.44
C LEU A 698 -15.39 14.41 7.80
N ALA A 699 -15.71 15.30 6.85
CA ALA A 699 -16.78 16.30 6.94
C ALA A 699 -16.67 17.29 8.14
N GLN A 700 -15.46 17.58 8.59
CA GLN A 700 -15.16 18.55 9.65
C GLN A 700 -13.75 19.12 9.44
N THR A 701 -13.45 20.27 10.03
CA THR A 701 -12.10 20.86 9.98
C THR A 701 -11.17 20.20 10.99
N GLU A 702 -9.86 20.37 10.80
CA GLU A 702 -8.83 19.91 11.74
C GLU A 702 -9.02 20.52 13.13
N TRP A 703 -9.41 21.80 13.20
CA TRP A 703 -9.69 22.49 14.45
C TRP A 703 -10.90 21.89 15.19
N GLN A 704 -12.02 21.68 14.48
CA GLN A 704 -13.20 21.07 15.08
C GLN A 704 -12.88 19.66 15.60
N LEU A 705 -12.16 18.87 14.80
CA LEU A 705 -11.71 17.55 15.20
C LEU A 705 -10.85 17.58 16.48
N PHE A 706 -9.90 18.52 16.58
CA PHE A 706 -9.06 18.68 17.76
C PHE A 706 -9.89 19.03 19.01
N GLN A 707 -10.87 19.93 18.88
CA GLN A 707 -11.78 20.29 19.97
C GLN A 707 -12.61 19.10 20.43
N ASP A 708 -13.22 18.37 19.49
CA ASP A 708 -14.08 17.22 19.79
C ASP A 708 -13.28 16.10 20.46
N PHE A 709 -12.08 15.78 19.93
CA PHE A 709 -11.20 14.78 20.52
C PHE A 709 -10.75 15.17 21.94
N SER A 710 -10.28 16.40 22.11
CA SER A 710 -9.83 16.91 23.41
C SER A 710 -10.95 16.92 24.44
N GLY A 711 -12.17 17.31 24.04
CA GLY A 711 -13.35 17.26 24.87
C GLY A 711 -13.74 15.84 25.27
N ALA A 712 -13.69 14.89 24.33
CA ALA A 712 -13.97 13.48 24.60
C ALA A 712 -12.99 12.90 25.63
N ILE A 713 -11.68 13.12 25.45
CA ILE A 713 -10.66 12.64 26.39
C ILE A 713 -10.78 13.30 27.76
N THR A 714 -11.03 14.62 27.82
CA THR A 714 -11.23 15.33 29.09
C THR A 714 -12.34 14.68 29.92
N ASN A 715 -13.43 14.28 29.27
CA ASN A 715 -14.54 13.60 29.94
C ASN A 715 -14.16 12.19 30.46
N VAL A 716 -13.39 11.42 29.68
CA VAL A 716 -12.89 10.11 30.11
C VAL A 716 -11.96 10.23 31.32
N VAL A 717 -11.01 11.17 31.27
CA VAL A 717 -10.06 11.43 32.37
C VAL A 717 -10.79 11.95 33.61
N ALA A 718 -11.79 12.81 33.45
CA ALA A 718 -12.62 13.29 34.56
C ALA A 718 -13.36 12.14 35.25
N LEU A 719 -13.96 11.23 34.49
CA LEU A 719 -14.65 10.06 35.02
C LEU A 719 -13.70 9.12 35.78
N GLU A 720 -12.49 8.88 35.25
CA GLU A 720 -11.47 8.10 35.95
C GLU A 720 -11.05 8.76 37.28
N LYS A 721 -10.91 10.10 37.30
CA LYS A 721 -10.63 10.88 38.52
C LYS A 721 -11.75 10.72 39.55
N GLU A 722 -13.01 10.79 39.14
CA GLU A 722 -14.17 10.60 40.03
C GLU A 722 -14.23 9.19 40.64
N LEU A 723 -13.95 8.16 39.84
CA LEU A 723 -13.88 6.78 40.31
C LEU A 723 -12.73 6.56 41.30
N SER A 724 -11.58 7.19 41.05
CA SER A 724 -10.43 7.15 41.97
C SER A 724 -10.76 7.81 43.31
N MET A 725 -11.45 8.95 43.30
CA MET A 725 -11.86 9.66 44.53
C MET A 725 -12.91 8.88 45.32
N THR A 726 -13.91 8.31 44.64
CA THR A 726 -14.98 7.53 45.29
C THR A 726 -14.43 6.29 45.98
N ASN A 727 -13.51 5.57 45.34
CA ASN A 727 -12.82 4.45 45.96
C ASN A 727 -11.94 4.87 47.13
N SER A 728 -11.23 5.99 47.02
CA SER A 728 -10.41 6.53 48.11
C SER A 728 -11.25 6.91 49.33
N LEU A 729 -12.41 7.54 49.12
CA LEU A 729 -13.39 7.87 50.17
C LEU A 729 -13.96 6.60 50.81
N HIS A 730 -14.28 5.58 50.01
CA HIS A 730 -14.76 4.30 50.53
C HIS A 730 -13.70 3.58 51.39
N ILE A 731 -12.44 3.59 50.96
CA ILE A 731 -11.30 3.04 51.71
C ILE A 731 -11.10 3.83 53.01
N ALA A 732 -11.07 5.17 52.95
CA ALA A 732 -10.93 6.02 54.13
C ALA A 732 -12.07 5.80 55.14
N ALA A 733 -13.32 5.70 54.66
CA ALA A 733 -14.47 5.40 55.50
C ALA A 733 -14.38 4.00 56.15
N THR A 734 -13.91 3.01 55.40
CA THR A 734 -13.72 1.63 55.88
C THR A 734 -12.61 1.57 56.93
N LEU A 735 -11.47 2.22 56.69
CA LEU A 735 -10.37 2.35 57.66
C LEU A 735 -10.85 3.07 58.93
N LEU A 736 -11.57 4.18 58.83
CA LEU A 736 -12.16 4.86 59.98
C LEU A 736 -13.11 3.95 60.77
N ARG A 737 -13.88 3.08 60.10
CA ARG A 737 -14.75 2.10 60.75
C ARG A 737 -13.95 1.01 61.47
N ILE A 738 -12.85 0.55 60.89
CA ILE A 738 -11.92 -0.40 61.49
C ILE A 738 -11.24 0.23 62.72
N PHE A 739 -10.73 1.46 62.61
CA PHE A 739 -10.12 2.17 63.74
C PHE A 739 -11.12 2.51 64.85
N ARG A 740 -12.38 2.85 64.52
CA ARG A 740 -13.46 3.00 65.51
C ARG A 740 -13.79 1.68 66.21
N LYS A 741 -13.89 0.56 65.48
CA LYS A 741 -14.08 -0.77 66.09
C LYS A 741 -12.93 -1.16 67.03
N LYS A 742 -11.68 -0.85 66.65
CA LYS A 742 -10.49 -1.12 67.48
C LYS A 742 -10.44 -0.23 68.74
N LYS A 743 -10.91 1.03 68.65
CA LYS A 743 -11.07 1.92 69.80
C LYS A 743 -12.15 1.42 70.78
N HIS A 744 -13.25 0.85 70.26
CA HIS A 744 -14.28 0.25 71.11
C HIS A 744 -13.85 -1.08 71.76
N SER A 745 -12.99 -1.89 71.12
CA SER A 745 -12.47 -3.10 71.78
C SER A 745 -11.46 -2.75 72.90
N LEU A 746 -10.62 -1.74 72.70
CA LEU A 746 -9.69 -1.25 73.73
C LEU A 746 -10.42 -0.54 74.90
N ALA A 747 -11.57 0.09 74.65
CA ALA A 747 -12.40 0.69 75.70
C ALA A 747 -13.20 -0.36 76.50
N ALA A 748 -13.50 -1.52 75.91
CA ALA A 748 -14.21 -2.62 76.57
C ALA A 748 -13.29 -3.47 77.47
N GLU A 749 -11.99 -3.52 77.21
CA GLU A 749 -10.99 -4.18 78.08
C GLU A 749 -10.55 -3.30 79.29
N GLY A 750 -10.94 -2.02 79.30
CA GLY A 750 -10.60 -1.07 80.39
C GLY A 750 -11.62 -0.96 81.52
N SER A 751 -12.75 -1.66 81.45
CA SER A 751 -13.78 -1.66 82.50
C SER A 751 -13.85 -3.01 83.22
N ALA A 752 -12.85 -3.29 84.06
CA ALA A 752 -12.99 -4.29 85.12
C ALA A 752 -13.75 -3.63 86.30
N PRO A 753 -14.76 -4.30 86.89
CA PRO A 753 -15.49 -3.74 88.02
C PRO A 753 -14.63 -3.76 89.30
N GLN A 754 -14.74 -2.70 90.11
CA GLN A 754 -14.26 -2.65 91.49
C GLN A 754 -15.07 -3.58 92.39
#